data_AF-A0A8H5PW05-F1
#
_entry.id   AF-A0A8H5PW05-F1
#
_cell.length_a   1.000
_cell.length_b   1.000
_cell.length_c   1.000
_cell.angle_alpha   90.00
_cell.angle_beta   90.00
_cell.angle_gamma   90.00
#
_symmetry.space_group_name_H-M   'P 1'
#
loop_
_entity.id
_entity.type
_entity.pdbx_description
1 polymer ?
#
loop_
_entity_poly.entity_id
_entity_poly.type
_entity_poly.pdbx_seq_one_letter_code
_entity_poly.pdbx_strand_id
1 'polypeptide(L)'
;MSQKTQEPVITKTSDLPVDEAKWITLKKIEYVDQVGKARTWEVATRKTRGKSGVDAVAMGNILLHPSKPASTLLVIQYRPPLDAYTIEWPAGLIDAEETAEEAAVREFKEETGYDCKVLSVSPAQAADPGMTNANMQLAMVEVQLGENDEEPEQRLDDGEHIQREIIPLSQLYERLVEYSKRERTVVAAKLFHFAAGMHFAQTQKPKRYGIQPSCSLANLTRKQRDSELVSNLEDELLALKDYVRKLEAACGHASLPNFAPSTLDDDVGTLTVPEMTSKALPSMTGETSFVGPSGSFCFPVSGHGIETQSTGPEAEESIQVLLDLFRQHINSVHHFVPPPVIETLKAPESLDSELLQASVLAAASLFADSQRQVYADRAEAIVMKCCRTIPSVVTIQALAILTWRELALENENNAWLYNSMAASLVVHLGLHVSSLENVMQIPIGPPSDIDKSVRVQTFWSVFLMDRNSTSMLGRNCMIPWRRVRATPYLKACSNPTTEDAIFDAHCQMWFIHDRYMDKIYSFEFGELEHFERHQLLSEARDHHMNFFRQIGRDLELRKNNMSPQVILLHMVYNMSLLLIHRPYLREPKDSAVHQLSVRTNMTSAHALVRLIRQYDKEANLENAPFFAVHCVLTAAVSLLLNVTYANSTIRGQSVHRFRVCVDALDKMKRWTRARRGLLLLRELANRWKVVSALPMRHSVPLVAPTQETPQTDDNDLDWGMLFANLEEPLSLDTIDLSTPTGEWVFHEGDESNLFVFPPGGS
;
A
#
# COMPACT_ATOMS: atom_id res chain seq x y z
N MET A 1 20.45 -50.23 -33.38
CA MET A 1 20.27 -51.01 -32.14
C MET A 1 19.45 -50.13 -31.21
N SER A 2 18.21 -50.51 -30.89
CA SER A 2 17.39 -49.75 -29.94
C SER A 2 18.09 -49.79 -28.58
N GLN A 3 18.60 -48.67 -28.09
CA GLN A 3 19.16 -48.58 -26.75
C GLN A 3 18.07 -49.01 -25.77
N LYS A 4 18.35 -50.02 -24.93
CA LYS A 4 17.44 -50.39 -23.85
C LYS A 4 17.32 -49.20 -22.91
N THR A 5 16.23 -48.45 -23.02
CA THR A 5 15.90 -47.36 -22.10
C THR A 5 15.45 -47.96 -20.77
N GLN A 6 16.21 -47.70 -19.71
CA GLN A 6 15.81 -47.98 -18.33
C GLN A 6 15.39 -46.67 -17.66
N GLU A 7 14.51 -46.75 -16.65
CA GLU A 7 14.15 -45.58 -15.86
C GLU A 7 15.38 -45.07 -15.06
N PRO A 8 15.60 -43.75 -14.94
CA PRO A 8 16.67 -43.21 -14.13
C PRO A 8 16.44 -43.49 -12.63
N VAL A 9 17.52 -43.91 -11.97
CA VAL A 9 17.54 -44.26 -10.55
C VAL A 9 18.78 -43.67 -9.91
N ILE A 10 18.60 -42.98 -8.77
CA ILE A 10 19.72 -42.53 -7.94
C ILE A 10 20.32 -43.75 -7.25
N THR A 11 21.59 -44.04 -7.54
CA THR A 11 22.29 -45.20 -6.96
C THR A 11 22.99 -44.88 -5.64
N LYS A 12 23.43 -43.63 -5.46
CA LYS A 12 24.11 -43.14 -4.25
C LYS A 12 24.04 -41.61 -4.18
N THR A 13 23.92 -41.08 -2.97
CA THR A 13 24.12 -39.66 -2.65
C THR A 13 25.24 -39.54 -1.61
N SER A 14 26.15 -38.59 -1.81
CA SER A 14 27.23 -38.26 -0.87
C SER A 14 27.59 -36.79 -0.97
N ASP A 15 28.17 -36.24 0.09
CA ASP A 15 28.67 -34.86 0.09
C ASP A 15 29.77 -34.69 -0.98
N LEU A 16 29.71 -33.59 -1.73
CA LEU A 16 30.67 -33.24 -2.78
C LEU A 16 31.56 -32.08 -2.28
N PRO A 17 32.89 -32.29 -2.16
CA PRO A 17 33.82 -31.21 -1.86
C PRO A 17 33.75 -30.06 -2.90
N VAL A 18 33.79 -28.81 -2.44
CA VAL A 18 33.57 -27.61 -3.28
C VAL A 18 34.68 -27.39 -4.33
N ASP A 19 35.88 -27.86 -4.04
CA ASP A 19 37.04 -27.88 -4.93
C ASP A 19 36.88 -28.91 -6.07
N GLU A 20 36.18 -30.01 -5.82
CA GLU A 20 35.83 -31.03 -6.83
C GLU A 20 34.59 -30.63 -7.66
N ALA A 21 33.77 -29.69 -7.17
CA ALA A 21 32.55 -29.27 -7.85
C ALA A 21 32.84 -28.46 -9.14
N LYS A 22 32.45 -28.97 -10.31
CA LYS A 22 32.69 -28.31 -11.61
C LYS A 22 31.78 -27.09 -11.86
N TRP A 23 30.51 -27.17 -11.45
CA TRP A 23 29.47 -26.23 -11.91
C TRP A 23 28.98 -25.24 -10.85
N ILE A 24 29.03 -25.63 -9.58
CA ILE A 24 28.44 -24.88 -8.46
C ILE A 24 29.52 -24.69 -7.38
N THR A 25 29.45 -23.58 -6.65
CA THR A 25 30.23 -23.33 -5.44
C THR A 25 29.36 -22.73 -4.34
N LEU A 26 29.70 -22.98 -3.09
CA LEU A 26 29.07 -22.35 -1.93
C LEU A 26 29.88 -21.11 -1.53
N LYS A 27 29.19 -20.01 -1.25
CA LYS A 27 29.79 -18.78 -0.72
C LYS A 27 29.12 -18.39 0.58
N LYS A 28 29.90 -17.81 1.48
CA LYS A 28 29.44 -17.09 2.66
C LYS A 28 29.39 -15.60 2.31
N ILE A 29 28.22 -14.98 2.41
CA ILE A 29 28.04 -13.54 2.30
C ILE A 29 28.00 -12.98 3.71
N GLU A 30 28.88 -12.03 4.00
CA GLU A 30 28.79 -11.20 5.19
C GLU A 30 28.21 -9.86 4.76
N TYR A 31 27.06 -9.50 5.33
CA TYR A 31 26.36 -8.28 4.97
C TYR A 31 25.81 -7.60 6.21
N VAL A 32 25.58 -6.30 6.10
CA VAL A 32 24.91 -5.52 7.15
C VAL A 32 23.44 -5.44 6.75
N ASP A 33 22.55 -5.90 7.63
CA ASP A 33 21.12 -5.86 7.36
C ASP A 33 20.57 -4.43 7.46
N GLN A 34 19.28 -4.28 7.17
CA GLN A 34 18.58 -3.00 7.19
C GLN A 34 18.54 -2.30 8.56
N VAL A 35 18.99 -2.97 9.63
CA VAL A 35 19.11 -2.39 10.99
C VAL A 35 20.57 -2.21 11.42
N GLY A 36 21.53 -2.28 10.48
CA GLY A 36 22.94 -2.06 10.78
C GLY A 36 23.64 -3.27 11.45
N LYS A 37 22.97 -4.43 11.54
CA LYS A 37 23.54 -5.62 12.19
C LYS A 37 24.31 -6.46 11.17
N ALA A 38 25.53 -6.85 11.53
CA ALA A 38 26.29 -7.84 10.78
C ALA A 38 25.55 -9.18 10.75
N ARG A 39 25.30 -9.69 9.55
CA ARG A 39 24.66 -10.97 9.24
C ARG A 39 25.57 -11.80 8.36
N THR A 40 25.29 -13.09 8.37
CA THR A 40 25.89 -14.07 7.47
C THR A 40 24.77 -14.75 6.68
N TRP A 41 24.98 -14.92 5.38
CA TRP A 41 24.13 -15.69 4.50
C TRP A 41 24.96 -16.74 3.76
N GLU A 42 24.42 -17.94 3.56
CA GLU A 42 25.04 -18.99 2.76
C GLU A 42 24.33 -19.03 1.40
N VAL A 43 25.10 -19.01 0.31
CA VAL A 43 24.55 -18.95 -1.05
C VAL A 43 25.23 -19.97 -1.96
N ALA A 44 24.42 -20.67 -2.75
CA ALA A 44 24.92 -21.47 -3.87
C ALA A 44 25.07 -20.57 -5.12
N THR A 45 26.21 -20.62 -5.77
CA THR A 45 26.51 -19.78 -6.96
C THR A 45 27.06 -20.63 -8.10
N ARG A 46 26.76 -20.26 -9.34
CA ARG A 46 27.34 -20.90 -10.53
C ARG A 46 28.79 -20.45 -10.72
N LYS A 47 29.66 -21.37 -11.13
CA LYS A 47 31.05 -21.07 -11.52
C LYS A 47 31.15 -20.53 -12.96
N THR A 48 30.09 -20.67 -13.75
CA THR A 48 30.11 -20.49 -15.21
C THR A 48 29.37 -19.26 -15.72
N ARG A 49 28.95 -18.33 -14.85
CA ARG A 49 28.26 -17.11 -15.30
C ARG A 49 29.15 -16.28 -16.22
N GLY A 50 28.68 -16.03 -17.44
CA GLY A 50 29.36 -15.20 -18.45
C GLY A 50 29.39 -13.71 -18.10
N LYS A 51 30.05 -12.92 -18.95
CA LYS A 51 30.18 -11.46 -18.76
C LYS A 51 28.84 -10.70 -18.85
N SER A 52 27.85 -11.28 -19.53
CA SER A 52 26.50 -10.74 -19.66
C SER A 52 25.75 -10.67 -18.33
N GLY A 53 26.19 -11.41 -17.31
CA GLY A 53 25.58 -11.39 -15.98
C GLY A 53 24.29 -12.19 -15.85
N VAL A 54 23.87 -12.91 -16.90
CA VAL A 54 22.68 -13.77 -16.96
C VAL A 54 23.10 -15.23 -17.13
N ASP A 55 22.53 -16.15 -16.36
CA ASP A 55 22.94 -17.58 -16.42
C ASP A 55 22.21 -18.39 -17.50
N ALA A 56 20.93 -18.09 -17.75
CA ALA A 56 20.06 -18.94 -18.57
C ALA A 56 18.93 -18.17 -19.25
N VAL A 57 18.26 -18.80 -20.20
CA VAL A 57 17.02 -18.34 -20.82
C VAL A 57 15.95 -19.43 -20.73
N ALA A 58 14.71 -19.05 -20.43
CA ALA A 58 13.53 -19.92 -20.52
C ALA A 58 12.65 -19.45 -21.68
N MET A 59 12.07 -20.40 -22.41
CA MET A 59 11.34 -20.11 -23.66
C MET A 59 9.85 -20.42 -23.51
N GLY A 60 9.08 -19.40 -23.11
CA GLY A 60 7.62 -19.44 -23.22
C GLY A 60 7.24 -19.44 -24.69
N ASN A 61 6.49 -20.43 -25.15
CA ASN A 61 6.31 -20.65 -26.58
C ASN A 61 4.83 -20.82 -26.99
N ILE A 62 4.50 -20.32 -28.17
CA ILE A 62 3.18 -20.45 -28.81
C ILE A 62 3.35 -21.09 -30.19
N LEU A 63 2.71 -22.22 -30.40
CA LEU A 63 2.66 -22.94 -31.66
C LEU A 63 1.33 -22.60 -32.36
N LEU A 64 1.43 -22.04 -33.56
CA LEU A 64 0.30 -21.68 -34.40
C LEU A 64 0.19 -22.64 -35.58
N HIS A 65 -0.95 -23.30 -35.71
CA HIS A 65 -1.25 -24.25 -36.77
C HIS A 65 -2.55 -23.85 -37.50
N PRO A 66 -2.64 -23.97 -38.84
CA PRO A 66 -3.80 -23.51 -39.62
C PRO A 66 -5.14 -24.09 -39.16
N SER A 67 -5.15 -25.36 -38.73
CA SER A 67 -6.38 -26.09 -38.38
C SER A 67 -6.46 -26.59 -36.93
N LYS A 68 -5.48 -26.27 -36.06
CA LYS A 68 -5.45 -26.70 -34.64
C LYS A 68 -5.42 -25.48 -33.72
N PRO A 69 -5.94 -25.57 -32.49
CA PRO A 69 -5.89 -24.46 -31.54
C PRO A 69 -4.44 -24.07 -31.20
N ALA A 70 -4.23 -22.79 -30.88
CA ALA A 70 -2.94 -22.31 -30.40
C ALA A 70 -2.50 -23.11 -29.18
N SER A 71 -1.28 -23.62 -29.24
CA SER A 71 -0.75 -24.60 -28.28
C SER A 71 0.61 -24.14 -27.74
N THR A 72 1.05 -24.74 -26.64
CA THR A 72 2.40 -24.58 -26.11
C THR A 72 3.08 -25.94 -26.07
N LEU A 73 4.38 -25.97 -26.32
CA LEU A 73 5.24 -27.12 -26.23
C LEU A 73 5.93 -27.12 -24.87
N LEU A 74 5.79 -28.24 -24.17
CA LEU A 74 6.41 -28.54 -22.89
C LEU A 74 7.50 -29.60 -23.09
N VAL A 75 8.51 -29.54 -22.23
CA VAL A 75 9.55 -30.56 -22.12
C VAL A 75 9.37 -31.32 -20.81
N ILE A 76 9.53 -32.64 -20.87
CA ILE A 76 9.47 -33.55 -19.73
C ILE A 76 10.82 -34.24 -19.65
N GLN A 77 11.52 -34.02 -18.54
CA GLN A 77 12.87 -34.56 -18.35
C GLN A 77 13.11 -34.93 -16.89
N TYR A 78 13.94 -35.93 -16.66
CA TYR A 78 14.32 -36.32 -15.30
C TYR A 78 15.35 -35.36 -14.71
N ARG A 79 15.07 -34.79 -13.54
CA ARG A 79 16.00 -33.93 -12.81
C ARG A 79 16.54 -34.68 -11.59
N PRO A 80 17.82 -35.11 -11.59
CA PRO A 80 18.41 -35.83 -10.45
C PRO A 80 18.25 -35.13 -9.09
N PRO A 81 18.31 -33.78 -8.97
CA PRO A 81 18.10 -33.11 -7.68
C PRO A 81 16.72 -33.33 -7.04
N LEU A 82 15.70 -33.72 -7.83
CA LEU A 82 14.33 -33.95 -7.35
C LEU A 82 13.93 -35.43 -7.34
N ASP A 83 14.78 -36.31 -7.87
CA ASP A 83 14.46 -37.72 -8.17
C ASP A 83 13.10 -37.89 -8.90
N ALA A 84 12.79 -36.95 -9.79
CA ALA A 84 11.48 -36.84 -10.44
C ALA A 84 11.62 -36.28 -11.87
N TYR A 85 10.60 -36.56 -12.67
CA TYR A 85 10.39 -35.92 -13.96
C TYR A 85 9.80 -34.53 -13.76
N THR A 86 10.46 -33.53 -14.32
CA THR A 86 9.98 -32.16 -14.30
C THR A 86 9.28 -31.82 -15.60
N ILE A 87 8.13 -31.15 -15.49
CA ILE A 87 7.41 -30.60 -16.63
C ILE A 87 7.70 -29.10 -16.70
N GLU A 88 8.33 -28.70 -17.79
CA GLU A 88 8.95 -27.38 -17.92
C GLU A 88 8.70 -26.81 -19.32
N TRP A 89 8.98 -25.53 -19.49
CA TRP A 89 9.26 -25.00 -20.83
C TRP A 89 10.70 -25.30 -21.22
N PRO A 90 10.99 -25.38 -22.53
CA PRO A 90 12.36 -25.40 -23.03
C PRO A 90 13.22 -24.30 -22.39
N ALA A 91 14.46 -24.63 -22.03
CA ALA A 91 15.34 -23.69 -21.34
C ALA A 91 16.81 -24.12 -21.45
N GLY A 92 17.71 -23.15 -21.64
CA GLY A 92 19.13 -23.41 -21.82
C GLY A 92 20.03 -22.38 -21.15
N LEU A 93 21.33 -22.67 -21.09
CA LEU A 93 22.33 -21.74 -20.57
C LEU A 93 22.69 -20.71 -21.65
N ILE A 94 23.09 -19.52 -21.22
CA ILE A 94 23.59 -18.48 -22.13
C ILE A 94 25.11 -18.59 -22.16
N ASP A 95 25.66 -18.84 -23.35
CA ASP A 95 27.10 -18.84 -23.61
C ASP A 95 27.70 -17.42 -23.50
N ALA A 96 29.02 -17.36 -23.31
CA ALA A 96 29.70 -16.11 -22.94
C ALA A 96 29.61 -15.00 -24.00
N GLU A 97 29.39 -15.35 -25.26
CA GLU A 97 29.41 -14.44 -26.41
C GLU A 97 28.04 -14.34 -27.13
N GLU A 98 26.97 -14.91 -26.55
CA GLU A 98 25.62 -14.87 -27.13
C GLU A 98 24.65 -14.02 -26.29
N THR A 99 23.66 -13.44 -26.97
CA THR A 99 22.52 -12.78 -26.34
C THR A 99 21.47 -13.78 -25.87
N ALA A 100 20.57 -13.36 -24.99
CA ALA A 100 19.47 -14.23 -24.53
C ALA A 100 18.52 -14.61 -25.69
N GLU A 101 18.34 -13.72 -26.67
CA GLU A 101 17.59 -13.98 -27.89
C GLU A 101 18.24 -15.07 -28.75
N GLU A 102 19.56 -14.99 -28.98
CA GLU A 102 20.31 -15.98 -29.75
C GLU A 102 20.31 -17.34 -29.05
N ALA A 103 20.56 -17.34 -27.73
CA ALA A 103 20.47 -18.55 -26.90
C ALA A 103 19.07 -19.17 -27.00
N ALA A 104 18.00 -18.37 -26.90
CA ALA A 104 16.63 -18.88 -26.98
C ALA A 104 16.34 -19.57 -28.32
N VAL A 105 16.81 -19.03 -29.45
CA VAL A 105 16.61 -19.64 -30.77
C VAL A 105 17.42 -20.94 -30.90
N ARG A 106 18.68 -20.94 -30.44
CA ARG A 106 19.57 -22.10 -30.48
C ARG A 106 19.03 -23.26 -29.64
N GLU A 107 18.82 -23.00 -28.35
CA GLU A 107 18.37 -23.98 -27.36
C GLU A 107 16.97 -24.53 -27.69
N PHE A 108 16.05 -23.66 -28.15
CA PHE A 108 14.72 -24.11 -28.54
C PHE A 108 14.79 -25.06 -29.75
N LYS A 109 15.68 -24.81 -30.70
CA LYS A 109 15.89 -25.70 -31.85
C LYS A 109 16.56 -27.02 -31.44
N GLU A 110 17.51 -26.98 -30.51
CA GLU A 110 18.20 -28.17 -29.99
C GLU A 110 17.22 -29.09 -29.23
N GLU A 111 16.52 -28.55 -28.23
CA GLU A 111 15.61 -29.33 -27.39
C GLU A 111 14.33 -29.75 -28.11
N THR A 112 13.82 -28.94 -29.04
CA THR A 112 12.49 -29.16 -29.64
C THR A 112 12.51 -29.48 -31.13
N GLY A 113 13.61 -29.23 -31.84
CA GLY A 113 13.71 -29.36 -33.30
C GLY A 113 13.03 -28.23 -34.09
N TYR A 114 12.21 -27.38 -33.46
CA TYR A 114 11.45 -26.34 -34.16
C TYR A 114 12.26 -25.05 -34.32
N ASP A 115 12.13 -24.42 -35.48
CA ASP A 115 12.53 -23.03 -35.68
C ASP A 115 11.48 -22.09 -35.05
N CYS A 116 11.94 -21.02 -34.41
CA CYS A 116 11.06 -20.08 -33.72
C CYS A 116 11.44 -18.62 -34.01
N LYS A 117 10.47 -17.74 -33.83
CA LYS A 117 10.66 -16.29 -33.85
C LYS A 117 10.54 -15.75 -32.42
N VAL A 118 11.55 -15.03 -31.95
CA VAL A 118 11.49 -14.34 -30.65
C VAL A 118 10.56 -13.12 -30.77
N LEU A 119 9.59 -13.04 -29.86
CA LEU A 119 8.62 -11.95 -29.75
C LEU A 119 9.04 -10.90 -28.72
N SER A 120 9.60 -11.34 -27.60
CA SER A 120 10.07 -10.46 -26.53
C SER A 120 11.02 -11.19 -25.59
N VAL A 121 11.89 -10.44 -24.92
CA VAL A 121 12.76 -10.93 -23.85
C VAL A 121 12.58 -10.06 -22.62
N SER A 122 12.41 -10.69 -21.46
CA SER A 122 12.24 -9.99 -20.19
C SER A 122 13.56 -9.43 -19.66
N PRO A 123 13.54 -8.51 -18.68
CA PRO A 123 14.69 -8.28 -17.80
C PRO A 123 15.12 -9.56 -17.09
N ALA A 124 16.32 -9.57 -16.50
CA ALA A 124 16.80 -10.70 -15.71
C ALA A 124 15.94 -10.93 -14.47
N GLN A 125 15.63 -12.19 -14.19
CA GLN A 125 14.78 -12.66 -13.10
C GLN A 125 15.55 -13.65 -12.22
N ALA A 126 15.41 -13.56 -10.90
CA ALA A 126 16.00 -14.53 -9.99
C ALA A 126 15.27 -15.87 -10.06
N ALA A 127 16.01 -16.97 -10.16
CA ALA A 127 15.41 -18.31 -10.24
C ALA A 127 14.95 -18.83 -8.86
N ASP A 128 15.76 -18.60 -7.82
CA ASP A 128 15.45 -18.92 -6.42
C ASP A 128 16.25 -18.01 -5.46
N PRO A 129 15.78 -16.77 -5.22
CA PRO A 129 16.54 -15.75 -4.50
C PRO A 129 16.74 -16.05 -3.01
N GLY A 130 16.07 -17.06 -2.46
CA GLY A 130 16.25 -17.49 -1.07
C GLY A 130 17.51 -18.34 -0.85
N MET A 131 18.04 -18.97 -1.90
CA MET A 131 19.14 -19.94 -1.78
C MET A 131 20.30 -19.67 -2.74
N THR A 132 20.05 -19.08 -3.90
CA THR A 132 21.05 -18.91 -4.95
C THR A 132 20.96 -17.53 -5.60
N ASN A 133 22.09 -17.06 -6.12
CA ASN A 133 22.10 -15.88 -7.00
C ASN A 133 21.76 -16.22 -8.46
N ALA A 134 21.40 -17.48 -8.77
CA ALA A 134 21.09 -17.92 -10.12
C ALA A 134 19.93 -17.10 -10.72
N ASN A 135 20.10 -16.67 -11.97
CA ASN A 135 19.13 -15.83 -12.66
C ASN A 135 18.88 -16.32 -14.09
N MET A 136 17.88 -15.76 -14.75
CA MET A 136 17.56 -16.04 -16.14
C MET A 136 16.70 -14.97 -16.78
N GLN A 137 16.56 -14.98 -18.10
CA GLN A 137 15.56 -14.19 -18.81
C GLN A 137 14.45 -15.08 -19.38
N LEU A 138 13.23 -14.55 -19.51
CA LEU A 138 12.14 -15.20 -20.22
C LEU A 138 12.09 -14.66 -21.65
N ALA A 139 12.28 -15.54 -22.63
CA ALA A 139 12.01 -15.26 -24.03
C ALA A 139 10.63 -15.81 -24.40
N MET A 140 9.75 -14.96 -24.94
CA MET A 140 8.51 -15.42 -25.57
C MET A 140 8.80 -15.68 -27.05
N VAL A 141 8.50 -16.89 -27.52
CA VAL A 141 8.75 -17.32 -28.90
C VAL A 141 7.48 -17.83 -29.59
N GLU A 142 7.43 -17.68 -30.91
CA GLU A 142 6.34 -18.14 -31.76
C GLU A 142 6.86 -19.11 -32.81
N VAL A 143 6.12 -20.20 -33.01
CA VAL A 143 6.41 -21.23 -34.02
C VAL A 143 5.22 -21.31 -34.97
N GLN A 144 5.49 -21.19 -36.26
CA GLN A 144 4.48 -21.32 -37.31
C GLN A 144 4.57 -22.71 -37.92
N LEU A 145 3.49 -23.49 -37.84
CA LEU A 145 3.41 -24.86 -38.38
C LEU A 145 2.57 -24.91 -39.65
N GLY A 146 2.96 -25.74 -40.62
CA GLY A 146 2.18 -26.13 -41.79
C GLY A 146 1.24 -27.31 -41.52
N GLU A 147 0.28 -27.55 -42.43
CA GLU A 147 -0.71 -28.64 -42.26
C GLU A 147 -0.11 -30.06 -42.30
N ASN A 148 1.01 -30.23 -43.00
CA ASN A 148 1.68 -31.51 -43.22
C ASN A 148 3.13 -31.49 -42.74
N ASP A 149 3.47 -30.59 -41.82
CA ASP A 149 4.82 -30.55 -41.26
C ASP A 149 5.03 -31.80 -40.41
N GLU A 150 6.07 -32.56 -40.76
CA GLU A 150 6.52 -33.68 -39.93
C GLU A 150 7.11 -33.15 -38.62
N GLU A 151 6.99 -33.94 -37.56
CA GLU A 151 7.57 -33.57 -36.27
C GLU A 151 9.10 -33.53 -36.40
N PRO A 152 9.76 -32.37 -36.16
CA PRO A 152 11.18 -32.23 -36.41
C PRO A 152 12.01 -33.08 -35.45
N GLU A 153 13.21 -33.46 -35.87
CA GLU A 153 14.16 -34.21 -35.03
C GLU A 153 14.82 -33.28 -33.99
N GLN A 154 14.89 -33.74 -32.74
CA GLN A 154 15.61 -33.06 -31.67
C GLN A 154 17.13 -33.26 -31.83
N ARG A 155 17.93 -32.31 -31.35
CA ARG A 155 19.40 -32.39 -31.28
C ARG A 155 19.82 -32.21 -29.83
N LEU A 156 19.59 -33.24 -29.04
CA LEU A 156 19.85 -33.25 -27.60
C LEU A 156 21.32 -33.51 -27.30
N ASP A 157 21.82 -32.92 -26.22
CA ASP A 157 23.18 -33.15 -25.74
C ASP A 157 23.33 -34.51 -25.04
N ASP A 158 24.58 -34.98 -24.89
CA ASP A 158 24.87 -36.24 -24.22
C ASP A 158 24.42 -36.20 -22.74
N GLY A 159 23.55 -37.14 -22.37
CA GLY A 159 22.92 -37.21 -21.06
C GLY A 159 21.54 -36.55 -20.97
N GLU A 160 21.08 -35.88 -22.02
CA GLU A 160 19.72 -35.33 -22.08
C GLU A 160 18.71 -36.36 -22.62
N HIS A 161 17.62 -36.53 -21.89
CA HIS A 161 16.48 -37.33 -22.33
C HIS A 161 15.21 -36.51 -22.15
N ILE A 162 14.82 -35.82 -23.22
CA ILE A 162 13.71 -34.86 -23.24
C ILE A 162 12.57 -35.41 -24.05
N GLN A 163 11.42 -35.61 -23.40
CA GLN A 163 10.15 -35.87 -24.08
C GLN A 163 9.41 -34.55 -24.32
N ARG A 164 8.87 -34.38 -25.53
CA ARG A 164 8.05 -33.22 -25.89
C ARG A 164 6.57 -33.53 -25.69
N GLU A 165 5.81 -32.55 -25.21
CA GLU A 165 4.35 -32.63 -25.19
C GLU A 165 3.74 -31.29 -25.63
N ILE A 166 2.89 -31.33 -26.66
CA ILE A 166 2.18 -30.15 -27.16
C ILE A 166 0.78 -30.12 -26.57
N ILE A 167 0.45 -29.04 -25.86
CA ILE A 167 -0.82 -28.88 -25.16
C ILE A 167 -1.51 -27.60 -25.63
N PRO A 168 -2.83 -27.64 -25.97
CA PRO A 168 -3.60 -26.43 -26.23
C PRO A 168 -3.51 -25.45 -25.06
N LEU A 169 -3.27 -24.16 -25.34
CA LEU A 169 -3.14 -23.14 -24.29
C LEU A 169 -4.37 -23.05 -23.38
N SER A 170 -5.56 -23.33 -23.92
CA SER A 170 -6.82 -23.36 -23.17
C SER A 170 -6.90 -24.47 -22.12
N GLN A 171 -6.10 -25.54 -22.26
CA GLN A 171 -6.09 -26.70 -21.37
C GLN A 171 -4.85 -26.74 -20.46
N LEU A 172 -3.91 -25.80 -20.66
CA LEU A 172 -2.61 -25.83 -20.01
C LEU A 172 -2.72 -25.96 -18.48
N TYR A 173 -3.52 -25.10 -17.83
CA TYR A 173 -3.66 -25.12 -16.38
C TYR A 173 -4.20 -26.46 -15.84
N GLU A 174 -5.28 -26.96 -16.43
CA GLU A 174 -5.92 -28.22 -16.00
C GLU A 174 -4.96 -29.40 -16.18
N ARG A 175 -4.22 -29.43 -17.29
CA ARG A 175 -3.19 -30.45 -17.56
C ARG A 175 -2.05 -30.40 -16.56
N LEU A 176 -1.54 -29.21 -16.22
CA LEU A 176 -0.51 -29.06 -15.18
C LEU A 176 -1.00 -29.53 -13.80
N VAL A 177 -2.26 -29.25 -13.44
CA VAL A 177 -2.87 -29.77 -12.21
C VAL A 177 -2.98 -31.30 -12.23
N GLU A 178 -3.24 -31.91 -13.38
CA GLU A 178 -3.26 -33.36 -13.55
C GLU A 178 -1.86 -33.97 -13.39
N TYR A 179 -0.84 -33.39 -14.02
CA TYR A 179 0.54 -33.88 -13.90
C TYR A 179 1.07 -33.83 -12.48
N SER A 180 0.75 -32.79 -11.72
CA SER A 180 1.15 -32.67 -10.30
C SER A 180 0.59 -33.77 -9.40
N LYS A 181 -0.36 -34.59 -9.89
CA LYS A 181 -0.90 -35.75 -9.17
C LYS A 181 -0.20 -37.06 -9.53
N ARG A 182 0.64 -37.07 -10.58
CA ARG A 182 1.36 -38.26 -11.02
C ARG A 182 2.56 -38.52 -10.11
N GLU A 183 2.83 -39.79 -9.85
CA GLU A 183 4.01 -40.18 -9.07
C GLU A 183 5.30 -39.75 -9.80
N ARG A 184 6.32 -39.37 -9.02
CA ARG A 184 7.64 -38.89 -9.52
C ARG A 184 7.53 -37.80 -10.59
N THR A 185 6.52 -36.93 -10.52
CA THR A 185 6.34 -35.83 -11.47
C THR A 185 6.19 -34.50 -10.72
N VAL A 186 6.91 -33.47 -11.16
CA VAL A 186 6.89 -32.12 -10.56
C VAL A 186 6.73 -31.09 -11.68
N VAL A 187 5.77 -30.17 -11.55
CA VAL A 187 5.64 -29.07 -12.51
C VAL A 187 6.55 -27.92 -12.08
N ALA A 188 7.36 -27.39 -13.01
CA ALA A 188 8.21 -26.25 -12.71
C ALA A 188 7.38 -25.00 -12.34
N ALA A 189 7.79 -24.31 -11.27
CA ALA A 189 7.04 -23.19 -10.69
C ALA A 189 6.75 -22.08 -11.71
N LYS A 190 7.72 -21.71 -12.56
CA LYS A 190 7.56 -20.69 -13.61
C LYS A 190 6.43 -21.03 -14.58
N LEU A 191 6.39 -22.27 -15.07
CA LEU A 191 5.36 -22.76 -15.97
C LEU A 191 3.99 -22.77 -15.29
N PHE A 192 3.92 -23.27 -14.04
CA PHE A 192 2.67 -23.32 -13.29
C PHE A 192 2.12 -21.92 -12.98
N HIS A 193 2.97 -20.98 -12.56
CA HIS A 193 2.56 -19.60 -12.27
C HIS A 193 2.02 -18.89 -13.52
N PHE A 194 2.64 -19.10 -14.68
CA PHE A 194 2.13 -18.57 -15.95
C PHE A 194 0.74 -19.13 -16.28
N ALA A 195 0.59 -20.46 -16.23
CA ALA A 195 -0.69 -21.12 -16.50
C ALA A 195 -1.79 -20.69 -15.51
N ALA A 196 -1.46 -20.57 -14.22
CA ALA A 196 -2.37 -20.10 -13.18
C ALA A 196 -2.77 -18.64 -13.39
N GLY A 197 -1.84 -17.78 -13.82
CA GLY A 197 -2.12 -16.39 -14.20
C GLY A 197 -3.06 -16.28 -15.39
N MET A 198 -2.84 -17.08 -16.44
CA MET A 198 -3.73 -17.16 -17.60
C MET A 198 -5.13 -17.65 -17.20
N HIS A 199 -5.21 -18.73 -16.43
CA HIS A 199 -6.48 -19.27 -15.95
C HIS A 199 -7.21 -18.25 -15.05
N PHE A 200 -6.50 -17.56 -14.17
CA PHE A 200 -7.04 -16.49 -13.34
C PHE A 200 -7.67 -15.39 -14.21
N ALA A 201 -6.95 -14.93 -15.24
CA ALA A 201 -7.44 -13.90 -16.17
C ALA A 201 -8.69 -14.35 -16.96
N GLN A 202 -8.82 -15.64 -17.26
CA GLN A 202 -9.97 -16.20 -17.99
C GLN A 202 -11.19 -16.46 -17.10
N THR A 203 -10.97 -16.89 -15.85
CA THR A 203 -12.06 -17.35 -14.96
C THR A 203 -12.54 -16.28 -13.98
N GLN A 204 -11.71 -15.33 -13.62
CA GLN A 204 -12.09 -14.17 -12.82
C GLN A 204 -12.50 -13.04 -13.75
N LYS A 205 -13.59 -12.31 -13.43
CA LYS A 205 -13.98 -11.12 -14.20
C LYS A 205 -12.86 -10.07 -14.06
N PRO A 206 -12.02 -9.78 -15.07
CA PRO A 206 -10.90 -8.86 -14.94
C PRO A 206 -11.37 -7.45 -14.53
N LYS A 207 -12.56 -7.08 -15.01
CA LYS A 207 -13.32 -5.88 -14.62
C LYS A 207 -13.60 -5.75 -13.11
N ARG A 208 -13.68 -6.86 -12.36
CA ARG A 208 -13.90 -6.83 -10.90
C ARG A 208 -12.66 -6.37 -10.13
N TYR A 209 -11.47 -6.51 -10.74
CA TYR A 209 -10.18 -6.22 -10.12
C TYR A 209 -9.44 -5.07 -10.83
N GLY A 210 -10.13 -4.30 -11.68
CA GLY A 210 -9.53 -3.18 -12.42
C GLY A 210 -8.52 -3.59 -13.51
N ILE A 211 -8.38 -4.88 -13.81
CA ILE A 211 -7.48 -5.36 -14.86
C ILE A 211 -8.24 -5.30 -16.19
N GLN A 212 -8.09 -4.20 -16.94
CA GLN A 212 -8.61 -4.13 -18.31
C GLN A 212 -7.59 -4.71 -19.29
N PRO A 213 -7.97 -5.63 -20.20
CA PRO A 213 -7.13 -5.93 -21.34
C PRO A 213 -7.05 -4.69 -22.22
N SER A 214 -5.85 -4.16 -22.41
CA SER A 214 -5.56 -3.05 -23.32
C SER A 214 -5.66 -3.51 -24.78
N CYS A 215 -6.83 -3.99 -25.22
CA CYS A 215 -7.14 -4.19 -26.65
C CYS A 215 -8.65 -4.43 -26.85
N SER A 216 -9.39 -3.38 -27.25
CA SER A 216 -10.83 -3.41 -27.50
C SER A 216 -11.20 -3.81 -28.94
N LEU A 217 -10.48 -4.77 -29.54
CA LEU A 217 -10.69 -5.17 -30.96
C LEU A 217 -11.42 -6.51 -31.14
N ALA A 218 -11.79 -7.20 -30.07
CA ALA A 218 -12.29 -8.58 -30.17
C ALA A 218 -13.72 -8.75 -30.73
N ASN A 219 -14.48 -7.67 -31.02
CA ASN A 219 -15.90 -7.76 -31.38
C ASN A 219 -16.32 -7.18 -32.74
N LEU A 220 -15.40 -6.87 -33.66
CA LEU A 220 -15.75 -6.35 -35.01
C LEU A 220 -15.55 -7.40 -36.12
N THR A 221 -16.52 -7.48 -37.03
CA THR A 221 -16.48 -8.40 -38.18
C THR A 221 -15.33 -8.02 -39.14
N ARG A 222 -14.77 -9.00 -39.88
CA ARG A 222 -13.60 -8.81 -40.77
C ARG A 222 -13.78 -7.66 -41.76
N LYS A 223 -15.01 -7.47 -42.27
CA LYS A 223 -15.37 -6.37 -43.18
C LYS A 223 -15.34 -4.98 -42.53
N GLN A 224 -15.61 -4.89 -41.22
CA GLN A 224 -15.53 -3.65 -40.45
C GLN A 224 -14.08 -3.32 -40.10
N ARG A 225 -13.26 -4.33 -39.78
CA ARG A 225 -11.82 -4.17 -39.54
C ARG A 225 -11.08 -3.62 -40.77
N ASP A 226 -11.34 -4.15 -41.96
CA ASP A 226 -10.64 -3.71 -43.16
C ASP A 226 -11.05 -2.27 -43.57
N SER A 227 -12.31 -1.87 -43.31
CA SER A 227 -12.80 -0.52 -43.62
C SER A 227 -12.26 0.55 -42.66
N GLU A 228 -12.12 0.21 -41.39
CA GLU A 228 -11.62 1.12 -40.35
C GLU A 228 -10.08 1.25 -40.42
N LEU A 229 -9.38 0.16 -40.79
CA LEU A 229 -7.94 0.19 -41.03
C LEU A 229 -7.58 1.04 -42.26
N VAL A 230 -8.38 0.95 -43.34
CA VAL A 230 -8.18 1.78 -44.54
C VAL A 230 -8.47 3.26 -44.24
N SER A 231 -9.52 3.57 -43.49
CA SER A 231 -9.83 4.94 -43.06
C SER A 231 -8.70 5.53 -42.21
N ASN A 232 -8.20 4.78 -41.21
CA ASN A 232 -7.13 5.24 -40.34
C ASN A 232 -5.81 5.42 -41.08
N LEU A 233 -5.50 4.56 -42.06
CA LEU A 233 -4.32 4.69 -42.91
C LEU A 233 -4.43 5.88 -43.89
N GLU A 234 -5.63 6.19 -44.38
CA GLU A 234 -5.88 7.37 -45.22
C GLU A 234 -5.74 8.67 -44.40
N ASP A 235 -6.23 8.69 -43.17
CA ASP A 235 -6.11 9.83 -42.24
C ASP A 235 -4.67 10.03 -41.77
N GLU A 236 -3.93 8.96 -41.45
CA GLU A 236 -2.50 9.03 -41.13
C GLU A 236 -1.66 9.47 -42.33
N LEU A 237 -1.96 8.99 -43.54
CA LEU A 237 -1.29 9.43 -44.76
C LEU A 237 -1.57 10.90 -45.06
N LEU A 238 -2.77 11.40 -44.75
CA LEU A 238 -3.13 12.80 -44.91
C LEU A 238 -2.42 13.68 -43.87
N ALA A 239 -2.36 13.24 -42.61
CA ALA A 239 -1.62 13.90 -41.55
C ALA A 239 -0.11 13.94 -41.83
N LEU A 240 0.46 12.86 -42.37
CA LEU A 240 1.87 12.80 -42.76
C LEU A 240 2.17 13.73 -43.95
N LYS A 241 1.27 13.80 -44.94
CA LYS A 241 1.39 14.75 -46.07
C LYS A 241 1.28 16.20 -45.61
N ASP A 242 0.44 16.48 -44.63
CA ASP A 242 0.27 17.82 -44.07
C ASP A 242 1.45 18.22 -43.17
N TYR A 243 2.02 17.27 -42.44
CA TYR A 243 3.25 17.43 -41.68
C TYR A 243 4.47 17.66 -42.59
N VAL A 244 4.60 16.91 -43.68
CA VAL A 244 5.63 17.11 -44.70
C VAL A 244 5.49 18.48 -45.36
N ARG A 245 4.26 18.91 -45.73
CA ARG A 245 4.03 20.27 -46.26
C ARG A 245 4.38 21.38 -45.27
N LYS A 246 4.09 21.18 -43.97
CA LYS A 246 4.45 22.13 -42.91
C LYS A 246 5.97 22.18 -42.68
N LEU A 247 6.65 21.05 -42.78
CA LEU A 247 8.11 20.97 -42.75
C LEU A 247 8.75 21.63 -43.99
N GLU A 248 8.20 21.42 -45.19
CA GLU A 248 8.65 22.07 -46.43
C GLU A 248 8.42 23.58 -46.42
N ALA A 249 7.35 24.05 -45.77
CA ALA A 249 7.04 25.47 -45.59
C ALA A 249 7.91 26.14 -44.50
N ALA A 250 8.27 25.41 -43.44
CA ALA A 250 9.11 25.91 -42.36
C ALA A 250 10.61 25.88 -42.74
N CYS A 251 11.03 24.89 -43.51
CA CYS A 251 12.39 24.72 -44.00
C CYS A 251 12.45 25.15 -45.48
N GLY A 252 12.43 26.46 -45.71
CA GLY A 252 12.63 27.02 -47.05
C GLY A 252 13.74 26.29 -47.79
N HIS A 253 13.42 25.77 -48.98
CA HIS A 253 14.32 24.89 -49.73
C HIS A 253 15.67 25.55 -50.01
N ALA A 254 16.71 25.07 -49.32
CA ALA A 254 18.02 24.79 -49.90
C ALA A 254 18.81 23.85 -48.98
N SER A 255 18.99 22.61 -49.45
CA SER A 255 20.12 21.70 -49.18
C SER A 255 20.41 21.28 -47.72
N LEU A 256 20.09 20.02 -47.39
CA LEU A 256 20.87 19.26 -46.42
C LEU A 256 21.33 17.91 -47.02
N PRO A 257 22.58 17.47 -46.76
CA PRO A 257 23.18 16.28 -47.37
C PRO A 257 23.00 15.01 -46.50
N ASN A 258 23.09 13.87 -47.18
CA ASN A 258 23.10 12.51 -46.63
C ASN A 258 24.20 12.32 -45.57
N PHE A 259 23.86 11.67 -44.46
CA PHE A 259 24.84 11.10 -43.53
C PHE A 259 24.71 9.57 -43.50
N ALA A 260 25.78 8.92 -43.97
CA ALA A 260 26.12 7.52 -43.74
C ALA A 260 26.97 7.39 -42.44
N PRO A 261 27.13 6.18 -41.87
CA PRO A 261 27.64 5.98 -40.52
C PRO A 261 29.15 5.67 -40.48
N SER A 262 29.84 6.11 -39.42
CA SER A 262 31.19 5.63 -39.04
C SER A 262 31.44 5.97 -37.56
N THR A 263 31.42 4.95 -36.68
CA THR A 263 32.57 4.24 -36.07
C THR A 263 33.14 4.88 -34.81
N LEU A 264 33.24 4.01 -33.81
CA LEU A 264 33.92 4.10 -32.52
C LEU A 264 35.37 4.59 -32.63
N ASP A 265 35.85 5.25 -31.58
CA ASP A 265 37.18 4.96 -31.04
C ASP A 265 37.23 5.25 -29.54
N ASP A 266 37.90 4.34 -28.86
CA ASP A 266 38.24 4.29 -27.44
C ASP A 266 39.17 5.44 -27.03
N ASP A 267 39.12 5.85 -25.75
CA ASP A 267 40.39 6.04 -25.05
C ASP A 267 40.27 5.86 -23.53
N VAL A 268 41.17 5.01 -23.02
CA VAL A 268 41.30 4.57 -21.64
C VAL A 268 42.27 5.51 -20.93
N GLY A 269 41.81 6.19 -19.86
CA GLY A 269 42.65 6.96 -18.95
C GLY A 269 42.62 6.39 -17.54
N THR A 270 43.64 5.63 -17.17
CA THR A 270 43.94 5.15 -15.81
C THR A 270 44.40 6.31 -14.93
N LEU A 271 44.01 6.39 -13.64
CA LEU A 271 44.82 7.01 -12.56
C LEU A 271 44.24 6.73 -11.14
N THR A 272 44.95 5.85 -10.42
CA THR A 272 45.38 5.88 -8.99
C THR A 272 44.52 6.53 -7.88
N VAL A 273 44.31 5.76 -6.81
CA VAL A 273 43.91 6.17 -5.45
C VAL A 273 45.14 6.64 -4.65
N PRO A 274 45.02 7.67 -3.77
CA PRO A 274 45.43 7.45 -2.38
C PRO A 274 44.57 8.14 -1.28
N GLU A 275 44.40 7.37 -0.20
CA GLU A 275 44.38 7.70 1.24
C GLU A 275 43.32 8.58 1.95
N MET A 276 42.67 7.89 2.90
CA MET A 276 42.06 8.27 4.18
C MET A 276 42.21 9.71 4.71
N THR A 277 41.06 10.34 4.98
CA THR A 277 40.82 11.15 6.19
C THR A 277 39.41 10.96 6.74
N SER A 278 39.28 11.19 8.04
CA SER A 278 38.23 10.78 8.98
C SER A 278 36.82 11.38 8.83
N LYS A 279 35.85 10.61 9.36
CA LYS A 279 34.56 11.01 9.98
C LYS A 279 33.45 11.59 9.08
N ALA A 280 32.48 10.73 8.75
CA ALA A 280 31.06 11.07 8.69
C ALA A 280 30.22 9.80 8.89
N LEU A 281 29.19 9.86 9.74
CA LEU A 281 28.18 8.79 9.86
C LEU A 281 27.54 8.54 8.48
N PRO A 282 27.25 7.29 8.08
CA PRO A 282 26.47 7.06 6.87
C PRO A 282 25.01 7.44 7.13
N SER A 283 24.54 8.36 6.30
CA SER A 283 23.13 8.72 6.12
C SER A 283 22.24 7.47 5.98
N MET A 284 21.18 7.41 6.77
CA MET A 284 20.14 6.37 6.71
C MET A 284 19.33 6.55 5.42
N THR A 285 19.68 5.83 4.35
CA THR A 285 18.96 5.85 3.08
C THR A 285 17.88 4.77 3.05
N GLY A 286 16.67 5.10 3.52
CA GLY A 286 15.45 4.33 3.26
C GLY A 286 14.59 5.03 2.22
N GLU A 287 13.80 4.27 1.44
CA GLU A 287 12.81 4.84 0.53
C GLU A 287 11.68 5.53 1.32
N THR A 288 11.19 6.66 0.81
CA THR A 288 10.05 7.35 1.42
C THR A 288 8.79 6.51 1.27
N SER A 289 8.06 6.31 2.37
CA SER A 289 6.77 5.61 2.33
C SER A 289 5.77 6.34 1.45
N PHE A 290 5.08 5.60 0.58
CA PHE A 290 3.96 6.13 -0.20
C PHE A 290 2.84 6.61 0.75
N VAL A 291 2.52 7.91 0.67
CA VAL A 291 1.33 8.49 1.29
C VAL A 291 0.25 8.50 0.22
N GLY A 292 -0.86 7.80 0.48
CA GLY A 292 -1.95 7.65 -0.47
C GLY A 292 -2.78 8.93 -0.65
N PRO A 293 -3.71 8.92 -1.62
CA PRO A 293 -4.48 10.10 -2.04
C PRO A 293 -5.46 10.61 -0.98
N SER A 294 -5.60 9.92 0.17
CA SER A 294 -6.61 10.18 1.22
C SER A 294 -6.50 11.56 1.90
N GLY A 295 -5.55 12.40 1.47
CA GLY A 295 -5.63 13.85 1.64
C GLY A 295 -5.34 14.35 3.04
N SER A 296 -4.85 13.49 3.93
CA SER A 296 -4.29 13.92 5.21
C SER A 296 -2.90 14.48 4.97
N PHE A 297 -2.68 15.72 5.41
CA PHE A 297 -1.37 16.36 5.46
C PHE A 297 -0.45 15.54 6.36
N CYS A 298 0.24 14.56 5.79
CA CYS A 298 1.29 13.79 6.45
C CYS A 298 2.63 14.42 6.08
N PHE A 299 3.49 14.59 7.09
CA PHE A 299 4.83 15.10 6.85
C PHE A 299 5.72 13.95 6.33
N PRO A 300 6.57 14.17 5.32
CA PRO A 300 7.70 13.29 5.11
C PRO A 300 8.56 13.33 6.37
N VAL A 301 8.75 12.19 7.02
CA VAL A 301 9.65 12.05 8.15
C VAL A 301 11.06 11.90 7.57
N SER A 302 11.86 12.97 7.62
CA SER A 302 13.32 12.80 7.60
C SER A 302 13.68 12.04 8.87
N GLY A 303 14.40 10.93 8.71
CA GLY A 303 14.75 10.01 9.79
C GLY A 303 15.45 10.75 10.92
N HIS A 304 14.71 11.10 11.96
CA HIS A 304 15.24 11.49 13.26
C HIS A 304 14.65 10.49 14.24
N GLY A 305 15.41 9.42 14.49
CA GLY A 305 15.30 8.74 15.76
C GLY A 305 15.55 9.79 16.83
N ILE A 306 14.55 10.06 17.66
CA ILE A 306 14.82 10.76 18.91
C ILE A 306 15.73 9.82 19.68
N GLU A 307 17.01 10.18 19.83
CA GLU A 307 17.91 9.54 20.79
C GLU A 307 17.27 9.68 22.17
N THR A 308 16.67 8.60 22.68
CA THR A 308 16.30 8.53 24.08
C THR A 308 17.51 8.09 24.86
N GLN A 309 18.15 9.07 25.51
CA GLN A 309 19.15 8.88 26.55
C GLN A 309 18.69 7.80 27.54
N SER A 310 19.60 6.88 27.89
CA SER A 310 19.40 6.01 29.04
C SER A 310 19.51 6.86 30.31
N THR A 311 18.39 7.22 30.92
CA THR A 311 18.38 7.79 32.27
C THR A 311 18.20 6.68 33.30
N GLY A 312 18.84 6.88 34.45
CA GLY A 312 19.02 5.90 35.52
C GLY A 312 17.74 5.46 36.24
N PRO A 313 17.85 4.85 37.43
CA PRO A 313 16.76 4.13 38.06
C PRO A 313 15.71 5.12 38.59
N GLU A 314 14.56 5.21 37.89
CA GLU A 314 13.44 6.07 38.25
C GLU A 314 12.17 5.25 38.56
N ALA A 315 11.38 5.77 39.51
CA ALA A 315 10.37 5.07 40.29
C ALA A 315 9.38 4.23 39.45
N GLU A 316 9.22 2.97 39.84
CA GLU A 316 8.28 2.03 39.23
C GLU A 316 6.85 2.43 39.62
N GLU A 317 6.08 2.99 38.68
CA GLU A 317 4.65 3.18 38.86
C GLU A 317 3.96 1.82 39.03
N SER A 318 3.03 1.73 39.97
CA SER A 318 2.30 0.48 40.21
C SER A 318 1.53 0.06 38.96
N ILE A 319 1.68 -1.20 38.55
CA ILE A 319 0.95 -1.83 37.43
C ILE A 319 -0.55 -1.51 37.51
N GLN A 320 -1.14 -1.49 38.71
CA GLN A 320 -2.55 -1.16 38.90
C GLN A 320 -2.92 0.24 38.38
N VAL A 321 -2.08 1.24 38.64
CA VAL A 321 -2.31 2.63 38.21
C VAL A 321 -2.32 2.71 36.68
N LEU A 322 -1.37 2.04 36.03
CA LEU A 322 -1.31 1.99 34.56
C LEU A 322 -2.52 1.25 33.96
N LEU A 323 -2.98 0.16 34.58
CA LEU A 323 -4.20 -0.53 34.15
C LEU A 323 -5.45 0.36 34.28
N ASP A 324 -5.55 1.16 35.35
CA ASP A 324 -6.65 2.10 35.55
C ASP A 324 -6.61 3.23 34.52
N LEU A 325 -5.42 3.78 34.22
CA LEU A 325 -5.23 4.78 33.16
C LEU A 325 -5.60 4.23 31.79
N PHE A 326 -5.18 3.00 31.45
CA PHE A 326 -5.57 2.34 30.21
C PHE A 326 -7.09 2.20 30.11
N ARG A 327 -7.73 1.71 31.17
CA ARG A 327 -9.18 1.51 31.23
C ARG A 327 -9.92 2.83 31.02
N GLN A 328 -9.48 3.89 31.72
CA GLN A 328 -10.15 5.19 31.72
C GLN A 328 -9.98 5.94 30.40
N HIS A 329 -8.77 5.97 29.82
CA HIS A 329 -8.44 6.88 28.71
C HIS A 329 -8.37 6.22 27.34
N ILE A 330 -8.12 4.91 27.28
CA ILE A 330 -7.92 4.18 26.02
C ILE A 330 -9.06 3.20 25.79
N ASN A 331 -9.27 2.26 26.71
CA ASN A 331 -10.21 1.17 26.52
C ASN A 331 -11.67 1.64 26.51
N SER A 332 -12.01 2.69 27.27
CA SER A 332 -13.34 3.32 27.30
C SER A 332 -13.79 3.89 25.94
N VAL A 333 -12.86 4.09 25.00
CA VAL A 333 -13.15 4.60 23.65
C VAL A 333 -13.03 3.51 22.60
N HIS A 334 -12.00 2.66 22.70
CA HIS A 334 -11.63 1.71 21.65
C HIS A 334 -12.08 0.27 21.91
N HIS A 335 -12.48 -0.07 23.14
CA HIS A 335 -12.89 -1.42 23.55
C HIS A 335 -11.94 -2.52 23.06
N PHE A 336 -10.62 -2.30 23.15
CA PHE A 336 -9.62 -3.29 22.75
C PHE A 336 -9.74 -4.59 23.54
N VAL A 337 -10.05 -4.48 24.84
CA VAL A 337 -10.03 -5.62 25.76
C VAL A 337 -11.30 -5.61 26.65
N PRO A 338 -11.93 -6.77 26.91
CA PRO A 338 -13.03 -6.85 27.87
C PRO A 338 -12.57 -6.49 29.30
N PRO A 339 -13.39 -5.80 30.13
CA PRO A 339 -12.99 -5.43 31.49
C PRO A 339 -12.47 -6.58 32.38
N PRO A 340 -13.06 -7.80 32.35
CA PRO A 340 -12.54 -8.93 33.14
C PRO A 340 -11.12 -9.35 32.75
N VAL A 341 -10.76 -9.20 31.48
CA VAL A 341 -9.42 -9.56 30.98
C VAL A 341 -8.38 -8.56 31.48
N ILE A 342 -8.74 -7.29 31.67
CA ILE A 342 -7.80 -6.28 32.22
C ILE A 342 -7.35 -6.67 33.64
N GLU A 343 -8.23 -7.23 34.45
CA GLU A 343 -7.89 -7.66 35.82
C GLU A 343 -6.91 -8.84 35.85
N THR A 344 -6.96 -9.72 34.85
CA THR A 344 -6.04 -10.88 34.77
C THR A 344 -4.64 -10.48 34.28
N LEU A 345 -4.48 -9.30 33.68
CA LEU A 345 -3.18 -8.79 33.23
C LEU A 345 -2.22 -8.44 34.36
N LYS A 346 -2.57 -8.61 35.64
CA LYS A 346 -1.63 -8.42 36.75
C LYS A 346 -0.56 -9.51 36.81
N ALA A 347 -0.89 -10.71 36.36
CA ALA A 347 -0.02 -11.87 36.35
C ALA A 347 -0.24 -12.68 35.05
N PRO A 348 0.46 -12.35 33.95
CA PRO A 348 0.30 -13.08 32.69
C PRO A 348 0.81 -14.53 32.83
N GLU A 349 0.02 -15.49 32.36
CA GLU A 349 0.31 -16.93 32.45
C GLU A 349 0.84 -17.53 31.14
N SER A 350 0.77 -16.76 30.05
CA SER A 350 1.11 -17.18 28.69
C SER A 350 1.87 -16.08 27.94
N LEU A 351 2.57 -16.44 26.85
CA LEU A 351 3.35 -15.47 26.07
C LEU A 351 2.47 -14.40 25.39
N ASP A 352 1.27 -14.76 24.94
CA ASP A 352 0.33 -13.80 24.34
C ASP A 352 -0.32 -12.89 25.40
N SER A 353 -0.59 -13.39 26.61
CA SER A 353 -1.02 -12.54 27.74
C SER A 353 0.10 -11.62 28.24
N GLU A 354 1.36 -12.06 28.18
CA GLU A 354 2.52 -11.21 28.45
C GLU A 354 2.65 -10.10 27.40
N LEU A 355 2.45 -10.42 26.11
CA LEU A 355 2.40 -9.43 25.04
C LEU A 355 1.25 -8.43 25.25
N LEU A 356 0.06 -8.90 25.61
CA LEU A 356 -1.07 -8.03 25.88
C LEU A 356 -0.80 -7.11 27.07
N GLN A 357 -0.26 -7.64 28.18
CA GLN A 357 0.12 -6.85 29.35
C GLN A 357 1.14 -5.77 28.96
N ALA A 358 2.24 -6.14 28.30
CA ALA A 358 3.28 -5.21 27.88
C ALA A 358 2.72 -4.10 26.97
N SER A 359 1.84 -4.45 26.02
CA SER A 359 1.20 -3.50 25.12
C SER A 359 0.27 -2.52 25.86
N VAL A 360 -0.53 -3.04 26.80
CA VAL A 360 -1.42 -2.23 27.66
C VAL A 360 -0.62 -1.24 28.50
N LEU A 361 0.43 -1.71 29.19
CA LEU A 361 1.28 -0.87 30.02
C LEU A 361 2.06 0.16 29.20
N ALA A 362 2.54 -0.21 28.02
CA ALA A 362 3.24 0.68 27.10
C ALA A 362 2.36 1.80 26.54
N ALA A 363 1.06 1.54 26.33
CA ALA A 363 0.10 2.56 25.91
C ALA A 363 -0.34 3.43 27.08
N ALA A 364 -0.57 2.83 28.25
CA ALA A 364 -0.94 3.53 29.47
C ALA A 364 0.12 4.52 29.95
N SER A 365 1.40 4.17 29.82
CA SER A 365 2.52 5.01 30.25
C SER A 365 2.63 6.33 29.47
N LEU A 366 1.92 6.49 28.35
CA LEU A 366 1.78 7.80 27.69
C LEU A 366 0.96 8.81 28.50
N PHE A 367 0.14 8.32 29.44
CA PHE A 367 -0.59 9.15 30.39
C PHE A 367 0.21 9.46 31.66
N ALA A 368 1.31 8.74 31.87
CA ALA A 368 2.20 8.85 33.01
C ALA A 368 3.51 9.60 32.70
N ASP A 369 4.20 10.00 33.78
CA ASP A 369 5.47 10.73 33.70
C ASP A 369 6.68 9.79 33.66
N SER A 370 6.53 8.52 34.04
CA SER A 370 7.62 7.54 34.14
C SER A 370 7.43 6.28 33.25
N GLN A 371 8.54 5.72 32.77
CA GLN A 371 8.66 4.43 32.06
C GLN A 371 7.89 4.24 30.72
N ARG A 372 8.09 5.16 29.76
CA ARG A 372 7.45 5.06 28.43
C ARG A 372 7.98 3.94 27.52
N GLN A 373 9.25 3.57 27.67
CA GLN A 373 9.96 2.75 26.69
C GLN A 373 10.13 1.29 27.10
N VAL A 374 10.33 0.99 28.39
CA VAL A 374 10.60 -0.38 28.90
C VAL A 374 9.51 -1.38 28.50
N TYR A 375 8.24 -1.03 28.69
CA TYR A 375 7.12 -1.90 28.32
C TYR A 375 6.98 -2.07 26.80
N ALA A 376 7.34 -1.03 26.03
CA ALA A 376 7.30 -1.08 24.58
C ALA A 376 8.40 -1.99 24.02
N ASP A 377 9.62 -1.88 24.54
CA ASP A 377 10.74 -2.75 24.17
C ASP A 377 10.42 -4.22 24.47
N ARG A 378 9.76 -4.47 25.62
CA ARG A 378 9.28 -5.82 25.97
C ARG A 378 8.24 -6.32 24.98
N ALA A 379 7.26 -5.51 24.61
CA ALA A 379 6.24 -5.88 23.63
C ALA A 379 6.87 -6.15 22.24
N GLU A 380 7.80 -5.31 21.80
CA GLU A 380 8.52 -5.45 20.53
C GLU A 380 9.35 -6.74 20.47
N ALA A 381 10.00 -7.12 21.58
CA ALA A 381 10.80 -8.34 21.67
C ALA A 381 9.97 -9.62 21.46
N ILE A 382 8.67 -9.60 21.77
CA ILE A 382 7.79 -10.79 21.74
C ILE A 382 6.73 -10.77 20.63
N VAL A 383 6.34 -9.60 20.11
CA VAL A 383 5.22 -9.45 19.16
C VAL A 383 5.36 -10.34 17.92
N MET A 384 6.53 -10.37 17.29
CA MET A 384 6.77 -11.18 16.09
C MET A 384 6.73 -12.68 16.37
N LYS A 385 7.17 -13.09 17.56
CA LYS A 385 7.09 -14.49 17.99
C LYS A 385 5.62 -14.88 18.17
N CYS A 386 4.83 -14.08 18.89
CA CYS A 386 3.39 -14.33 19.05
C CYS A 386 2.65 -14.38 17.71
N CYS A 387 2.92 -13.46 16.78
CA CYS A 387 2.30 -13.48 15.45
C CYS A 387 2.59 -14.77 14.67
N ARG A 388 3.78 -15.35 14.83
CA ARG A 388 4.21 -16.56 14.10
C ARG A 388 3.75 -17.85 14.78
N THR A 389 3.81 -17.92 16.11
CA THR A 389 3.61 -19.17 16.85
C THR A 389 2.28 -19.25 17.57
N ILE A 390 1.62 -18.12 17.84
CA ILE A 390 0.38 -18.03 18.64
C ILE A 390 -0.58 -17.00 18.00
N PRO A 391 -1.09 -17.24 16.78
CA PRO A 391 -2.14 -16.38 16.21
C PRO A 391 -3.42 -16.55 17.04
N SER A 392 -3.69 -15.59 17.93
CA SER A 392 -4.83 -15.60 18.84
C SER A 392 -5.54 -14.25 18.87
N VAL A 393 -6.76 -14.23 19.43
CA VAL A 393 -7.52 -12.99 19.68
C VAL A 393 -6.72 -12.03 20.57
N VAL A 394 -6.00 -12.56 21.56
CA VAL A 394 -5.14 -11.80 22.48
C VAL A 394 -3.98 -11.14 21.72
N THR A 395 -3.30 -11.87 20.83
CA THR A 395 -2.25 -11.32 19.96
C THR A 395 -2.79 -10.18 19.08
N ILE A 396 -4.01 -10.31 18.55
CA ILE A 396 -4.66 -9.26 17.75
C ILE A 396 -4.95 -8.02 18.60
N GLN A 397 -5.49 -8.19 19.81
CA GLN A 397 -5.77 -7.08 20.73
C GLN A 397 -4.49 -6.30 21.07
N ALA A 398 -3.40 -7.02 21.35
CA ALA A 398 -2.11 -6.41 21.63
C ALA A 398 -1.58 -5.58 20.45
N LEU A 399 -1.66 -6.11 19.21
CA LEU A 399 -1.26 -5.39 18.00
C LEU A 399 -2.09 -4.12 17.77
N ALA A 400 -3.39 -4.16 18.05
CA ALA A 400 -4.26 -2.98 17.93
C ALA A 400 -3.87 -1.89 18.96
N ILE A 401 -3.49 -2.28 20.18
CA ILE A 401 -3.01 -1.37 21.23
C ILE A 401 -1.63 -0.79 20.86
N LEU A 402 -0.71 -1.60 20.31
CA LEU A 402 0.57 -1.11 19.82
C LEU A 402 0.38 -0.13 18.66
N THR A 403 -0.55 -0.41 17.73
CA THR A 403 -0.93 0.53 16.67
C THR A 403 -1.36 1.87 17.25
N TRP A 404 -2.25 1.86 18.25
CA TRP A 404 -2.71 3.04 18.95
C TRP A 404 -1.55 3.82 19.58
N ARG A 405 -0.63 3.14 20.28
CA ARG A 405 0.54 3.74 20.93
C ARG A 405 1.45 4.42 19.91
N GLU A 406 1.82 3.71 18.85
CA GLU A 406 2.75 4.24 17.85
C GLU A 406 2.16 5.43 17.10
N LEU A 407 0.84 5.46 16.84
CA LEU A 407 0.18 6.65 16.30
C LEU A 407 0.22 7.84 17.26
N ALA A 408 0.01 7.61 18.56
CA ALA A 408 0.08 8.67 19.56
C ALA A 408 1.49 9.28 19.68
N LEU A 409 2.53 8.48 19.38
CA LEU A 409 3.93 8.89 19.34
C LEU A 409 4.39 9.46 17.98
N GLU A 410 3.55 9.38 16.95
CA GLU A 410 3.89 9.74 15.56
C GLU A 410 4.95 8.82 14.91
N ASN A 411 5.03 7.56 15.36
CA ASN A 411 5.84 6.50 14.76
C ASN A 411 5.07 5.79 13.64
N GLU A 412 4.87 6.48 12.52
CA GLU A 412 3.95 6.07 11.45
C GLU A 412 4.24 4.68 10.85
N ASN A 413 5.53 4.32 10.72
CA ASN A 413 5.94 3.03 10.16
C ASN A 413 5.57 1.87 11.07
N ASN A 414 5.87 1.99 12.37
CA ASN A 414 5.51 0.97 13.35
C ASN A 414 4.00 0.87 13.51
N ALA A 415 3.30 2.01 13.58
CA ALA A 415 1.84 2.06 13.61
C ALA A 415 1.23 1.29 12.44
N TRP A 416 1.71 1.55 11.23
CA TRP A 416 1.22 0.86 10.03
C TRP A 416 1.54 -0.63 10.02
N LEU A 417 2.74 -1.02 10.44
CA LEU A 417 3.16 -2.41 10.53
C LEU A 417 2.27 -3.18 11.51
N TYR A 418 2.07 -2.66 12.72
CA TYR A 418 1.19 -3.27 13.71
C TYR A 418 -0.27 -3.33 13.24
N ASN A 419 -0.78 -2.28 12.59
CA ASN A 419 -2.13 -2.27 12.02
C ASN A 419 -2.30 -3.36 10.95
N SER A 420 -1.29 -3.49 10.08
CA SER A 420 -1.28 -4.48 8.99
C SER A 420 -1.26 -5.92 9.52
N MET A 421 -0.47 -6.18 10.57
CA MET A 421 -0.43 -7.48 11.24
C MET A 421 -1.76 -7.79 11.95
N ALA A 422 -2.35 -6.82 12.65
CA ALA A 422 -3.66 -6.97 13.30
C ALA A 422 -4.76 -7.31 12.27
N ALA A 423 -4.84 -6.54 11.18
CA ALA A 423 -5.82 -6.73 10.11
C ALA A 423 -5.66 -8.10 9.43
N SER A 424 -4.42 -8.51 9.17
CA SER A 424 -4.10 -9.79 8.55
C SER A 424 -4.49 -10.96 9.47
N LEU A 425 -4.21 -10.88 10.77
CA LEU A 425 -4.63 -11.91 11.73
C LEU A 425 -6.15 -11.94 11.95
N VAL A 426 -6.84 -10.80 11.89
CA VAL A 426 -8.32 -10.73 11.89
C VAL A 426 -8.91 -11.50 10.70
N VAL A 427 -8.31 -11.38 9.52
CA VAL A 427 -8.75 -12.12 8.33
C VAL A 427 -8.40 -13.60 8.48
N HIS A 428 -7.18 -13.92 8.91
CA HIS A 428 -6.69 -15.28 9.12
C HIS A 428 -7.56 -16.08 10.09
N LEU A 429 -7.95 -15.48 11.22
CA LEU A 429 -8.80 -16.10 12.24
C LEU A 429 -10.31 -15.99 11.95
N GLY A 430 -10.70 -15.44 10.80
CA GLY A 430 -12.10 -15.38 10.36
C GLY A 430 -13.00 -14.41 11.13
N LEU A 431 -12.45 -13.49 11.94
CA LEU A 431 -13.22 -12.58 12.79
C LEU A 431 -14.17 -11.66 11.99
N HIS A 432 -13.74 -11.26 10.79
CA HIS A 432 -14.47 -10.42 9.85
C HIS A 432 -15.72 -11.07 9.23
N VAL A 433 -15.90 -12.39 9.36
CA VAL A 433 -17.05 -13.16 8.84
C VAL A 433 -17.82 -13.87 9.95
N SER A 434 -17.75 -13.36 11.18
CA SER A 434 -18.41 -13.96 12.36
C SER A 434 -19.92 -14.21 12.20
N SER A 435 -20.62 -13.48 11.33
CA SER A 435 -22.04 -13.76 11.05
C SER A 435 -22.28 -15.04 10.24
N LEU A 436 -21.24 -15.63 9.65
CA LEU A 436 -21.28 -16.83 8.83
C LEU A 436 -20.87 -18.10 9.57
N GLU A 437 -20.53 -18.04 10.86
CA GLU A 437 -20.01 -19.21 11.62
C GLU A 437 -20.94 -20.43 11.57
N ASN A 438 -22.26 -20.23 11.56
CA ASN A 438 -23.25 -21.31 11.45
C ASN A 438 -23.25 -22.03 10.09
N VAL A 439 -22.68 -21.39 9.05
CA VAL A 439 -22.64 -21.91 7.67
C VAL A 439 -21.31 -22.61 7.38
N MET A 440 -20.22 -22.23 8.06
CA MET A 440 -18.87 -22.62 7.66
C MET A 440 -18.41 -24.01 8.15
N GLN A 441 -19.21 -24.78 8.90
CA GLN A 441 -18.89 -26.15 9.39
C GLN A 441 -17.42 -26.33 9.85
N ILE A 442 -16.82 -25.29 10.43
CA ILE A 442 -15.42 -25.33 10.88
C ILE A 442 -15.38 -26.19 12.15
N PRO A 443 -14.48 -27.20 12.23
CA PRO A 443 -14.41 -28.12 13.37
C PRO A 443 -13.70 -27.47 14.57
N ILE A 444 -14.26 -26.36 15.06
CA ILE A 444 -13.94 -25.80 16.37
C ILE A 444 -15.17 -26.12 17.20
N GLY A 445 -15.02 -26.91 18.27
CA GLY A 445 -16.13 -27.25 19.18
C GLY A 445 -16.90 -25.98 19.58
N PRO A 446 -18.21 -26.07 19.90
CA PRO A 446 -19.07 -24.90 20.01
C PRO A 446 -18.45 -23.86 20.96
N PRO A 447 -17.98 -22.70 20.44
CA PRO A 447 -17.37 -21.70 21.29
C PRO A 447 -18.43 -21.20 22.26
N SER A 448 -18.02 -21.01 23.52
CA SER A 448 -18.90 -20.42 24.54
C SER A 448 -19.42 -19.05 24.05
N ASP A 449 -20.60 -18.64 24.52
CA ASP A 449 -21.16 -17.34 24.13
C ASP A 449 -20.24 -16.16 24.52
N ILE A 450 -19.44 -16.32 25.57
CA ILE A 450 -18.40 -15.38 25.99
C ILE A 450 -17.31 -15.28 24.92
N ASP A 451 -16.81 -16.41 24.43
CA ASP A 451 -15.76 -16.44 23.40
C ASP A 451 -16.22 -15.79 22.08
N LYS A 452 -17.49 -16.00 21.69
CA LYS A 452 -18.09 -15.31 20.55
C LYS A 452 -18.15 -13.79 20.74
N SER A 453 -18.55 -13.32 21.92
CA SER A 453 -18.64 -11.90 22.23
C SER A 453 -17.27 -11.22 22.15
N VAL A 454 -16.23 -11.84 22.72
CA VAL A 454 -14.86 -11.31 22.70
C VAL A 454 -14.30 -11.26 21.26
N ARG A 455 -14.59 -12.25 20.42
CA ARG A 455 -14.18 -12.25 19.00
C ARG A 455 -14.85 -11.12 18.22
N VAL A 456 -16.15 -10.87 18.43
CA VAL A 456 -16.87 -9.76 17.80
C VAL A 456 -16.35 -8.40 18.29
N GLN A 457 -16.11 -8.24 19.58
CA GLN A 457 -15.50 -7.04 20.15
C GLN A 457 -14.12 -6.77 19.54
N THR A 458 -13.27 -7.80 19.47
CA THR A 458 -11.92 -7.68 18.91
C THR A 458 -11.95 -7.31 17.44
N PHE A 459 -12.87 -7.90 16.66
CA PHE A 459 -13.06 -7.50 15.27
C PHE A 459 -13.38 -6.01 15.15
N TRP A 460 -14.38 -5.52 15.88
CA TRP A 460 -14.84 -4.13 15.76
C TRP A 460 -13.82 -3.12 16.31
N SER A 461 -13.05 -3.47 17.35
CA SER A 461 -11.99 -2.60 17.87
C SER A 461 -10.84 -2.46 16.88
N VAL A 462 -10.40 -3.56 16.26
CA VAL A 462 -9.40 -3.52 15.17
C VAL A 462 -9.96 -2.80 13.95
N PHE A 463 -11.23 -3.03 13.58
CA PHE A 463 -11.88 -2.34 12.48
C PHE A 463 -11.84 -0.83 12.71
N LEU A 464 -12.26 -0.35 13.88
CA LEU A 464 -12.21 1.07 14.24
C LEU A 464 -10.78 1.62 14.21
N MET A 465 -9.82 0.88 14.77
CA MET A 465 -8.42 1.29 14.79
C MET A 465 -7.84 1.38 13.38
N ASP A 466 -8.14 0.45 12.48
CA ASP A 466 -7.72 0.47 11.08
C ASP A 466 -8.17 1.77 10.39
N ARG A 467 -9.44 2.19 10.56
CA ARG A 467 -9.98 3.41 9.91
C ARG A 467 -9.39 4.68 10.51
N ASN A 468 -9.24 4.72 11.83
CA ASN A 468 -8.57 5.83 12.49
C ASN A 468 -7.11 5.94 12.03
N SER A 469 -6.39 4.82 11.93
CA SER A 469 -5.00 4.79 11.47
C SER A 469 -4.88 5.27 10.03
N THR A 470 -5.71 4.76 9.13
CA THR A 470 -5.60 5.02 7.69
C THR A 470 -6.02 6.44 7.32
N SER A 471 -7.06 6.97 7.98
CA SER A 471 -7.42 8.39 7.87
C SER A 471 -6.32 9.32 8.37
N MET A 472 -5.60 8.94 9.44
CA MET A 472 -4.50 9.75 9.98
C MET A 472 -3.22 9.67 9.14
N LEU A 473 -2.90 8.49 8.58
CA LEU A 473 -1.67 8.20 7.84
C LEU A 473 -1.76 8.47 6.34
N GLY A 474 -2.94 8.80 5.83
CA GLY A 474 -3.11 9.01 4.40
C GLY A 474 -3.17 7.71 3.58
N ARG A 475 -3.43 6.53 4.19
CA ARG A 475 -3.33 5.21 3.53
C ARG A 475 -4.69 4.55 3.28
N ASN A 476 -4.72 3.47 2.50
CA ASN A 476 -5.94 2.67 2.28
C ASN A 476 -6.21 1.74 3.47
N CYS A 477 -7.48 1.49 3.80
CA CYS A 477 -7.87 0.56 4.85
C CYS A 477 -7.37 -0.87 4.57
N MET A 478 -6.85 -1.54 5.60
CA MET A 478 -6.32 -2.91 5.48
C MET A 478 -7.42 -3.97 5.45
N ILE A 479 -8.55 -3.71 6.10
CA ILE A 479 -9.73 -4.57 6.06
C ILE A 479 -10.72 -3.99 5.05
N PRO A 480 -10.92 -4.56 3.86
CA PRO A 480 -11.84 -3.97 2.89
C PRO A 480 -13.29 -4.05 3.39
N TRP A 481 -14.02 -2.92 3.41
CA TRP A 481 -15.41 -2.87 3.89
C TRP A 481 -16.32 -3.90 3.18
N ARG A 482 -16.08 -4.16 1.89
CA ARG A 482 -16.83 -5.13 1.07
C ARG A 482 -16.69 -6.58 1.53
N ARG A 483 -15.66 -6.88 2.34
CA ARG A 483 -15.38 -8.22 2.87
C ARG A 483 -15.85 -8.42 4.30
N VAL A 484 -16.44 -7.39 4.91
CA VAL A 484 -16.93 -7.47 6.29
C VAL A 484 -18.35 -8.04 6.30
N ARG A 485 -18.50 -9.19 6.97
CA ARG A 485 -19.77 -9.82 7.33
C ARG A 485 -19.73 -10.24 8.80
N ALA A 486 -19.40 -9.30 9.67
CA ALA A 486 -19.37 -9.53 11.11
C ALA A 486 -20.73 -9.27 11.75
N THR A 487 -21.01 -9.96 12.86
CA THR A 487 -22.17 -9.67 13.71
C THR A 487 -22.05 -8.23 14.25
N PRO A 488 -23.10 -7.39 14.17
CA PRO A 488 -23.09 -6.06 14.79
C PRO A 488 -22.72 -6.13 16.27
N TYR A 489 -21.90 -5.20 16.77
CA TYR A 489 -21.32 -5.28 18.11
C TYR A 489 -22.40 -5.35 19.20
N LEU A 490 -23.40 -4.47 19.16
CA LEU A 490 -24.49 -4.48 20.15
C LEU A 490 -25.28 -5.79 20.21
N LYS A 491 -25.37 -6.53 19.10
CA LYS A 491 -26.06 -7.83 19.08
C LYS A 491 -25.26 -8.94 19.75
N ALA A 492 -23.95 -8.78 19.85
CA ALA A 492 -23.06 -9.71 20.55
C ALA A 492 -22.90 -9.38 22.04
N CYS A 493 -23.42 -8.23 22.49
CA CYS A 493 -23.41 -7.82 23.89
C CYS A 493 -24.59 -8.45 24.64
N SER A 494 -24.33 -9.10 25.78
CA SER A 494 -25.41 -9.66 26.61
C SER A 494 -26.24 -8.57 27.30
N ASN A 495 -25.60 -7.52 27.81
CA ASN A 495 -26.22 -6.37 28.47
C ASN A 495 -25.49 -5.08 28.05
N PRO A 496 -25.86 -4.48 26.89
CA PRO A 496 -25.13 -3.34 26.35
C PRO A 496 -25.30 -2.10 27.25
N THR A 497 -24.18 -1.44 27.54
CA THR A 497 -24.11 -0.17 28.25
C THR A 497 -24.19 1.03 27.29
N THR A 498 -24.24 2.25 27.84
CA THR A 498 -24.12 3.46 27.00
C THR A 498 -22.76 3.55 26.32
N GLU A 499 -21.68 3.09 26.95
CA GLU A 499 -20.34 3.05 26.35
C GLU A 499 -20.31 2.08 25.15
N ASP A 500 -20.96 0.92 25.27
CA ASP A 500 -21.12 -0.05 24.17
C ASP A 500 -21.87 0.57 22.98
N ALA A 501 -22.92 1.34 23.25
CA ALA A 501 -23.69 2.02 22.21
C ALA A 501 -22.88 3.13 21.51
N ILE A 502 -22.04 3.87 22.26
CA ILE A 502 -21.13 4.89 21.68
C ILE A 502 -20.11 4.22 20.76
N PHE A 503 -19.47 3.15 21.21
CA PHE A 503 -18.48 2.42 20.43
C PHE A 503 -19.07 1.78 19.17
N ASP A 504 -20.24 1.15 19.28
CA ASP A 504 -20.96 0.61 18.13
C ASP A 504 -21.29 1.72 17.11
N ALA A 505 -21.73 2.89 17.60
CA ALA A 505 -21.98 4.04 16.74
C ALA A 505 -20.71 4.55 16.03
N HIS A 506 -19.56 4.57 16.71
CA HIS A 506 -18.27 4.85 16.08
C HIS A 506 -17.96 3.87 14.95
N CYS A 507 -18.10 2.57 15.21
CA CYS A 507 -17.84 1.52 14.22
C CYS A 507 -18.76 1.63 13.00
N GLN A 508 -20.06 1.81 13.23
CA GLN A 508 -21.05 1.97 12.16
C GLN A 508 -20.80 3.23 11.32
N MET A 509 -20.49 4.35 11.96
CA MET A 509 -20.15 5.58 11.24
C MET A 509 -18.92 5.38 10.34
N TRP A 510 -17.85 4.78 10.87
CA TRP A 510 -16.63 4.54 10.08
C TRP A 510 -16.85 3.52 8.97
N PHE A 511 -17.75 2.55 9.17
CA PHE A 511 -18.17 1.64 8.10
C PHE A 511 -18.89 2.37 6.96
N ILE A 512 -19.80 3.29 7.28
CA ILE A 512 -20.47 4.13 6.26
C ILE A 512 -19.44 5.03 5.57
N HIS A 513 -18.53 5.64 6.32
CA HIS A 513 -17.46 6.49 5.80
C HIS A 513 -16.59 5.76 4.77
N ASP A 514 -16.04 4.60 5.14
CA ASP A 514 -15.15 3.78 4.31
C ASP A 514 -15.79 3.41 2.96
N ARG A 515 -17.10 3.08 2.95
CA ARG A 515 -17.86 2.77 1.72
C ARG A 515 -17.80 3.89 0.67
N TYR A 516 -17.74 5.14 1.11
CA TYR A 516 -17.68 6.31 0.23
C TYR A 516 -16.25 6.73 -0.05
N MET A 517 -15.38 6.71 0.95
CA MET A 517 -13.98 7.08 0.78
C MET A 517 -13.25 6.18 -0.24
N ASP A 518 -13.53 4.88 -0.23
CA ASP A 518 -13.05 3.91 -1.24
C ASP A 518 -13.30 4.37 -2.68
N LYS A 519 -14.42 5.07 -2.92
CA LYS A 519 -14.78 5.63 -4.23
C LYS A 519 -14.28 7.06 -4.45
N ILE A 520 -14.32 7.89 -3.41
CA ILE A 520 -13.91 9.31 -3.50
C ILE A 520 -12.40 9.43 -3.75
N TYR A 521 -11.63 8.46 -3.27
CA TYR A 521 -10.18 8.43 -3.37
C TYR A 521 -9.66 7.40 -4.36
N SER A 522 -10.53 6.78 -5.16
CA SER A 522 -10.09 5.98 -6.31
C SER A 522 -9.59 6.91 -7.43
N PHE A 523 -8.74 6.37 -8.30
CA PHE A 523 -8.26 7.09 -9.48
C PHE A 523 -9.43 7.50 -10.41
N GLU A 524 -10.53 6.75 -10.40
CA GLU A 524 -11.70 7.00 -11.23
C GLU A 524 -12.51 8.21 -10.77
N PHE A 525 -12.35 8.69 -9.52
CA PHE A 525 -13.17 9.79 -8.99
C PHE A 525 -13.09 11.05 -9.86
N GLY A 526 -11.89 11.39 -10.34
CA GLY A 526 -11.68 12.54 -11.23
C GLY A 526 -12.24 12.34 -12.63
N GLU A 527 -12.42 11.10 -13.05
CA GLU A 527 -12.93 10.70 -14.37
C GLU A 527 -14.46 10.64 -14.43
N LEU A 528 -15.13 10.52 -13.27
CA LEU A 528 -16.60 10.53 -13.17
C LEU A 528 -17.20 11.80 -13.77
N GLU A 529 -18.41 11.74 -14.32
CA GLU A 529 -19.10 12.95 -14.77
C GLU A 529 -19.45 13.88 -13.58
N HIS A 530 -19.58 15.19 -13.81
CA HIS A 530 -19.89 16.16 -12.74
C HIS A 530 -21.15 15.77 -11.94
N PHE A 531 -22.18 15.24 -12.62
CA PHE A 531 -23.40 14.77 -11.98
C PHE A 531 -23.15 13.54 -11.09
N GLU A 532 -22.33 12.59 -11.53
CA GLU A 532 -22.00 11.37 -10.78
C GLU A 532 -21.17 11.69 -9.54
N ARG A 533 -20.20 12.60 -9.64
CA ARG A 533 -19.46 13.12 -8.48
C ARG A 533 -20.39 13.79 -7.48
N HIS A 534 -21.28 14.66 -7.96
CA HIS A 534 -22.26 15.33 -7.11
C HIS A 534 -23.17 14.32 -6.40
N GLN A 535 -23.66 13.32 -7.13
CA GLN A 535 -24.51 12.27 -6.59
C GLN A 535 -23.76 11.48 -5.51
N LEU A 536 -22.54 11.03 -5.79
CA LEU A 536 -21.71 10.28 -4.84
C LEU A 536 -21.52 11.04 -3.52
N LEU A 537 -21.17 12.33 -3.61
CA LEU A 537 -20.96 13.18 -2.44
C LEU A 537 -22.27 13.49 -1.70
N SER A 538 -23.37 13.71 -2.41
CA SER A 538 -24.68 13.91 -1.78
C SER A 538 -25.12 12.65 -1.04
N GLU A 539 -25.01 11.48 -1.66
CA GLU A 539 -25.33 10.19 -1.02
C GLU A 539 -24.47 9.95 0.22
N ALA A 540 -23.16 10.25 0.15
CA ALA A 540 -22.25 10.13 1.28
C ALA A 540 -22.73 10.98 2.47
N ARG A 541 -23.06 12.25 2.22
CA ARG A 541 -23.60 13.18 3.22
C ARG A 541 -24.92 12.68 3.80
N ASP A 542 -25.84 12.29 2.93
CA ASP A 542 -27.22 11.97 3.31
C ASP A 542 -27.27 10.68 4.13
N HIS A 543 -26.43 9.67 3.82
CA HIS A 543 -26.30 8.48 4.64
C HIS A 543 -25.67 8.75 6.02
N HIS A 544 -24.63 9.57 6.10
CA HIS A 544 -24.06 9.98 7.40
C HIS A 544 -25.10 10.72 8.25
N MET A 545 -25.82 11.66 7.64
CA MET A 545 -26.85 12.45 8.32
C MET A 545 -28.03 11.57 8.75
N ASN A 546 -28.49 10.65 7.91
CA ASN A 546 -29.58 9.74 8.25
C ASN A 546 -29.19 8.79 9.38
N PHE A 547 -27.97 8.27 9.39
CA PHE A 547 -27.44 7.49 10.51
C PHE A 547 -27.50 8.30 11.83
N PHE A 548 -26.98 9.52 11.85
CA PHE A 548 -27.01 10.35 13.06
C PHE A 548 -28.41 10.81 13.48
N ARG A 549 -29.36 10.96 12.56
CA ARG A 549 -30.77 11.23 12.90
C ARG A 549 -31.47 10.05 13.56
N GLN A 550 -31.00 8.84 13.30
CA GLN A 550 -31.56 7.59 13.82
C GLN A 550 -30.79 7.07 15.03
N ILE A 551 -29.73 7.77 15.45
CA ILE A 551 -28.95 7.40 16.62
C ILE A 551 -29.83 7.45 17.89
N GLY A 552 -29.61 6.53 18.82
CA GLY A 552 -30.41 6.43 20.04
C GLY A 552 -30.42 7.74 20.84
N ARG A 553 -31.51 8.00 21.58
CA ARG A 553 -31.68 9.24 22.38
C ARG A 553 -30.53 9.48 23.37
N ASP A 554 -29.91 8.41 23.85
CA ASP A 554 -28.80 8.44 24.80
C ASP A 554 -27.47 8.85 24.15
N LEU A 555 -27.41 8.94 22.83
CA LEU A 555 -26.25 9.35 22.04
C LEU A 555 -26.44 10.76 21.43
N GLU A 556 -27.58 11.40 21.70
CA GLU A 556 -27.84 12.78 21.31
C GLU A 556 -27.26 13.77 22.32
N LEU A 557 -26.63 14.84 21.81
CA LEU A 557 -26.19 15.96 22.64
C LEU A 557 -27.40 16.76 23.13
N ARG A 558 -27.65 16.71 24.43
CA ARG A 558 -28.76 17.40 25.11
C ARG A 558 -28.23 18.05 26.38
N LYS A 559 -28.94 19.04 26.94
CA LYS A 559 -28.52 19.70 28.19
C LYS A 559 -28.24 18.72 29.34
N ASN A 560 -28.93 17.57 29.36
CA ASN A 560 -28.79 16.54 30.40
C ASN A 560 -27.85 15.40 29.99
N ASN A 561 -27.29 15.43 28.78
CA ASN A 561 -26.39 14.42 28.24
C ASN A 561 -25.24 15.10 27.48
N MET A 562 -24.18 15.42 28.22
CA MET A 562 -22.96 16.07 27.74
C MET A 562 -21.73 15.23 28.07
N SER A 563 -21.86 13.90 27.99
CA SER A 563 -20.73 12.98 28.18
C SER A 563 -19.59 13.32 27.21
N PRO A 564 -18.32 13.35 27.66
CA PRO A 564 -17.17 13.61 26.80
C PRO A 564 -17.07 12.63 25.62
N GLN A 565 -17.43 11.36 25.81
CA GLN A 565 -17.44 10.34 24.76
C GLN A 565 -18.53 10.61 23.71
N VAL A 566 -19.71 11.07 24.13
CA VAL A 566 -20.77 11.49 23.19
C VAL A 566 -20.31 12.74 22.41
N ILE A 567 -19.70 13.72 23.07
CA ILE A 567 -19.16 14.90 22.39
C ILE A 567 -18.10 14.48 21.36
N LEU A 568 -17.22 13.55 21.72
CA LEU A 568 -16.19 13.02 20.83
C LEU A 568 -16.81 12.31 19.61
N LEU A 569 -17.85 11.47 19.79
CA LEU A 569 -18.57 10.85 18.67
C LEU A 569 -19.12 11.89 17.68
N HIS A 570 -19.70 12.98 18.18
CA HIS A 570 -20.19 14.07 17.34
C HIS A 570 -19.04 14.87 16.70
N MET A 571 -17.87 14.95 17.34
CA MET A 571 -16.66 15.52 16.73
C MET A 571 -16.20 14.66 15.55
N VAL A 572 -16.10 13.34 15.74
CA VAL A 572 -15.69 12.41 14.67
C VAL A 572 -16.66 12.45 13.48
N TYR A 573 -17.96 12.56 13.72
CA TYR A 573 -18.96 12.75 12.66
C TYR A 573 -18.74 14.01 11.83
N ASN A 574 -18.50 15.15 12.48
CA ASN A 574 -18.27 16.39 11.74
C ASN A 574 -16.93 16.33 11.00
N MET A 575 -15.91 15.73 11.60
CA MET A 575 -14.63 15.49 10.96
C MET A 575 -14.78 14.58 9.73
N SER A 576 -15.56 13.49 9.80
CA SER A 576 -15.76 12.58 8.67
C SER A 576 -16.45 13.29 7.48
N LEU A 577 -17.40 14.19 7.76
CA LEU A 577 -17.98 15.06 6.74
C LEU A 577 -16.98 16.06 6.15
N LEU A 578 -16.03 16.58 6.93
CA LEU A 578 -14.95 17.43 6.41
C LEU A 578 -14.04 16.66 5.44
N LEU A 579 -13.70 15.40 5.77
CA LEU A 579 -12.86 14.53 4.94
C LEU A 579 -13.56 14.13 3.63
N ILE A 580 -14.88 13.88 3.67
CA ILE A 580 -15.70 13.59 2.49
C ILE A 580 -15.85 14.84 1.60
N HIS A 581 -16.13 16.00 2.22
CA HIS A 581 -16.44 17.24 1.51
C HIS A 581 -15.30 18.25 1.57
N ARG A 582 -14.07 17.78 1.39
CA ARG A 582 -12.94 18.69 1.21
C ARG A 582 -13.21 19.63 0.02
N PRO A 583 -12.75 20.90 0.06
CA PRO A 583 -12.97 21.80 -1.07
C PRO A 583 -12.19 21.28 -2.29
N TYR A 584 -12.90 20.68 -3.26
CA TYR A 584 -12.32 20.21 -4.51
C TYR A 584 -11.88 21.42 -5.34
N LEU A 585 -10.62 21.84 -5.20
CA LEU A 585 -10.13 23.12 -5.74
C LEU A 585 -10.10 23.16 -7.27
N ARG A 586 -10.03 21.99 -7.93
CA ARG A 586 -10.11 21.84 -9.39
C ARG A 586 -11.55 21.92 -9.93
N GLU A 587 -12.57 21.79 -9.08
CA GLU A 587 -13.96 21.94 -9.51
C GLU A 587 -14.28 23.43 -9.79
N PRO A 588 -15.00 23.74 -10.88
CA PRO A 588 -15.45 25.09 -11.14
C PRO A 588 -16.22 25.64 -9.93
N LYS A 589 -15.94 26.90 -9.54
CA LYS A 589 -16.52 27.51 -8.34
C LYS A 589 -18.06 27.53 -8.34
N ASP A 590 -18.65 27.59 -9.53
CA ASP A 590 -20.10 27.59 -9.73
C ASP A 590 -20.70 26.18 -9.83
N SER A 591 -19.87 25.12 -9.82
CA SER A 591 -20.35 23.73 -9.92
C SER A 591 -21.14 23.32 -8.68
N ALA A 592 -22.17 22.49 -8.87
CA ALA A 592 -22.97 21.94 -7.77
C ALA A 592 -22.10 21.13 -6.79
N VAL A 593 -21.07 20.43 -7.29
CA VAL A 593 -20.08 19.68 -6.50
C VAL A 593 -19.30 20.63 -5.57
N HIS A 594 -18.77 21.71 -6.11
CA HIS A 594 -18.02 22.71 -5.35
C HIS A 594 -18.91 23.37 -4.29
N GLN A 595 -20.09 23.84 -4.67
CA GLN A 595 -21.04 24.47 -3.76
C GLN A 595 -21.49 23.54 -2.63
N LEU A 596 -21.78 22.26 -2.94
CA LEU A 596 -22.13 21.24 -1.96
C LEU A 596 -20.98 21.03 -0.97
N SER A 597 -19.77 20.86 -1.49
CA SER A 597 -18.60 20.54 -0.67
C SER A 597 -18.23 21.70 0.25
N VAL A 598 -18.16 22.93 -0.28
CA VAL A 598 -17.88 24.13 0.52
C VAL A 598 -18.95 24.36 1.60
N ARG A 599 -20.23 24.18 1.26
CA ARG A 599 -21.34 24.37 2.24
C ARG A 599 -21.26 23.35 3.37
N THR A 600 -21.09 22.07 3.04
CA THR A 600 -20.97 21.02 4.05
C THR A 600 -19.70 21.23 4.88
N ASN A 601 -18.57 21.52 4.24
CA ASN A 601 -17.31 21.81 4.91
C ASN A 601 -17.44 22.94 5.94
N MET A 602 -17.97 24.09 5.54
CA MET A 602 -18.14 25.24 6.43
C MET A 602 -19.09 24.91 7.60
N THR A 603 -20.19 24.21 7.34
CA THR A 603 -21.16 23.80 8.37
C THR A 603 -20.52 22.87 9.39
N SER A 604 -19.82 21.84 8.93
CA SER A 604 -19.15 20.85 9.79
C SER A 604 -17.98 21.45 10.56
N ALA A 605 -17.17 22.32 9.95
CA ALA A 605 -16.07 22.99 10.64
C ALA A 605 -16.58 23.90 11.76
N HIS A 606 -17.68 24.63 11.53
CA HIS A 606 -18.31 25.46 12.54
C HIS A 606 -18.91 24.64 13.68
N ALA A 607 -19.55 23.51 13.38
CA ALA A 607 -20.07 22.59 14.37
C ALA A 607 -18.94 21.99 15.21
N LEU A 608 -17.82 21.59 14.57
CA LEU A 608 -16.67 21.03 15.28
C LEU A 608 -16.09 22.01 16.30
N VAL A 609 -15.94 23.29 15.95
CA VAL A 609 -15.43 24.32 16.89
C VAL A 609 -16.34 24.49 18.11
N ARG A 610 -17.65 24.37 17.93
CA ARG A 610 -18.60 24.39 19.06
C ARG A 610 -18.41 23.16 19.96
N LEU A 611 -18.22 21.99 19.36
CA LEU A 611 -17.99 20.74 20.07
C LEU A 611 -16.64 20.73 20.81
N ILE A 612 -15.58 21.27 20.21
CA ILE A 612 -14.26 21.42 20.84
C ILE A 612 -14.38 22.26 22.12
N ARG A 613 -15.06 23.41 22.05
CA ARG A 613 -15.30 24.26 23.23
C ARG A 613 -16.15 23.55 24.30
N GLN A 614 -17.14 22.77 23.86
CA GLN A 614 -17.98 22.01 24.78
C GLN A 614 -17.20 20.87 25.45
N TYR A 615 -16.36 20.14 24.71
CA TYR A 615 -15.50 19.11 25.25
C TYR A 615 -14.54 19.68 26.31
N ASP A 616 -13.87 20.78 25.98
CA ASP A 616 -12.93 21.46 26.88
C ASP A 616 -13.59 21.87 28.20
N LYS A 617 -14.86 22.27 28.15
CA LYS A 617 -15.65 22.62 29.33
C LYS A 617 -15.97 21.40 30.20
N GLU A 618 -16.28 20.25 29.61
CA GLU A 618 -16.76 19.07 30.35
C GLU A 618 -15.62 18.15 30.83
N ALA A 619 -14.50 18.06 30.10
CA ALA A 619 -13.42 17.09 30.42
C ALA A 619 -11.98 17.62 30.33
N ASN A 620 -11.77 18.90 30.00
CA ASN A 620 -10.47 19.50 29.69
C ASN A 620 -9.76 18.82 28.49
N LEU A 621 -9.39 19.61 27.48
CA LEU A 621 -8.72 19.09 26.29
C LEU A 621 -7.34 18.47 26.56
N GLU A 622 -6.66 18.84 27.64
CA GLU A 622 -5.34 18.29 28.00
C GLU A 622 -5.34 16.76 28.17
N ASN A 623 -6.48 16.20 28.59
CA ASN A 623 -6.67 14.76 28.83
C ASN A 623 -7.45 14.06 27.71
N ALA A 624 -7.78 14.77 26.64
CA ALA A 624 -8.50 14.19 25.52
C ALA A 624 -7.64 13.13 24.80
N PRO A 625 -8.26 12.05 24.28
CA PRO A 625 -7.54 11.02 23.55
C PRO A 625 -6.85 11.60 22.31
N PHE A 626 -5.71 11.04 21.92
CA PHE A 626 -4.89 11.60 20.84
C PHE A 626 -5.67 11.78 19.51
N PHE A 627 -6.66 10.92 19.25
CA PHE A 627 -7.51 11.03 18.06
C PHE A 627 -8.31 12.35 17.99
N ALA A 628 -8.62 12.98 19.14
CA ALA A 628 -9.25 14.30 19.16
C ALA A 628 -8.36 15.38 18.50
N VAL A 629 -7.04 15.20 18.50
CA VAL A 629 -6.11 16.08 17.77
C VAL A 629 -6.42 16.06 16.28
N HIS A 630 -6.71 14.89 15.71
CA HIS A 630 -7.01 14.74 14.28
C HIS A 630 -8.31 15.49 13.93
N CYS A 631 -9.32 15.44 14.79
CA CYS A 631 -10.54 16.25 14.64
C CYS A 631 -10.21 17.74 14.61
N VAL A 632 -9.51 18.25 15.63
CA VAL A 632 -9.17 19.67 15.77
C VAL A 632 -8.34 20.17 14.58
N LEU A 633 -7.32 19.40 14.17
CA LEU A 633 -6.44 19.76 13.06
C LEU A 633 -7.20 19.80 11.73
N THR A 634 -8.08 18.83 11.46
CA THR A 634 -8.90 18.79 10.24
C THR A 634 -9.81 20.01 10.10
N ALA A 635 -10.44 20.44 11.20
CA ALA A 635 -11.19 21.70 11.20
C ALA A 635 -10.29 22.92 11.08
N ALA A 636 -9.13 22.94 11.73
CA ALA A 636 -8.20 24.07 11.66
C ALA A 636 -7.75 24.33 10.23
N VAL A 637 -7.37 23.28 9.49
CA VAL A 637 -6.98 23.37 8.08
C VAL A 637 -8.15 23.85 7.22
N SER A 638 -9.34 23.28 7.41
CA SER A 638 -10.55 23.69 6.67
C SER A 638 -10.90 25.17 6.91
N LEU A 639 -10.81 25.63 8.16
CA LEU A 639 -11.07 27.03 8.53
C LEU A 639 -10.00 27.97 7.98
N LEU A 640 -8.73 27.57 8.01
CA LEU A 640 -7.63 28.34 7.44
C LEU A 640 -7.80 28.49 5.93
N LEU A 641 -8.23 27.43 5.24
CA LEU A 641 -8.58 27.50 3.82
C LEU A 641 -9.76 28.47 3.60
N ASN A 642 -10.78 28.46 4.46
CA ASN A 642 -11.90 29.41 4.37
C ASN A 642 -11.47 30.88 4.58
N VAL A 643 -10.33 31.15 5.24
CA VAL A 643 -9.77 32.51 5.36
C VAL A 643 -9.25 33.05 4.02
N THR A 644 -8.85 32.18 3.09
CA THR A 644 -8.32 32.61 1.78
C THR A 644 -9.41 33.10 0.83
N TYR A 645 -10.69 32.86 1.14
CA TYR A 645 -11.82 33.30 0.32
C TYR A 645 -11.99 34.83 0.34
N ALA A 646 -12.42 35.39 -0.79
CA ALA A 646 -12.59 36.83 -0.97
C ALA A 646 -13.71 37.45 -0.10
N ASN A 647 -14.67 36.64 0.36
CA ASN A 647 -15.81 37.11 1.15
C ASN A 647 -15.38 37.53 2.57
N SER A 648 -15.48 38.82 2.88
CA SER A 648 -15.03 39.41 4.14
C SER A 648 -15.74 38.84 5.38
N THR A 649 -17.03 38.50 5.27
CA THR A 649 -17.82 37.90 6.36
C THR A 649 -17.38 36.48 6.66
N ILE A 650 -17.22 35.65 5.62
CA ILE A 650 -16.73 34.27 5.74
C ILE A 650 -15.31 34.28 6.32
N ARG A 651 -14.45 35.17 5.81
CA ARG A 651 -13.08 35.34 6.27
C ARG A 651 -13.01 35.70 7.76
N GLY A 652 -13.74 36.74 8.19
CA GLY A 652 -13.74 37.19 9.60
C GLY A 652 -14.24 36.12 10.57
N GLN A 653 -15.32 35.43 10.18
CA GLN A 653 -15.89 34.31 10.94
C GLN A 653 -14.94 33.11 11.03
N SER A 654 -14.19 32.83 9.97
CA SER A 654 -13.24 31.72 9.90
C SER A 654 -11.99 32.01 10.74
N VAL A 655 -11.47 33.25 10.75
CA VAL A 655 -10.32 33.63 11.57
C VAL A 655 -10.58 33.40 13.06
N HIS A 656 -11.71 33.88 13.60
CA HIS A 656 -12.00 33.71 15.03
C HIS A 656 -12.10 32.22 15.41
N ARG A 657 -12.74 31.41 14.56
CA ARG A 657 -12.91 29.97 14.79
C ARG A 657 -11.61 29.19 14.63
N PHE A 658 -10.80 29.54 13.64
CA PHE A 658 -9.47 28.98 13.43
C PHE A 658 -8.59 29.15 14.68
N ARG A 659 -8.62 30.34 15.30
CA ARG A 659 -7.87 30.61 16.54
C ARG A 659 -8.30 29.70 17.70
N VAL A 660 -9.58 29.33 17.79
CA VAL A 660 -10.04 28.35 18.79
C VAL A 660 -9.39 26.99 18.58
N CYS A 661 -9.25 26.54 17.33
CA CYS A 661 -8.56 25.29 17.03
C CYS A 661 -7.07 25.38 17.39
N VAL A 662 -6.41 26.52 17.12
CA VAL A 662 -5.01 26.75 17.51
C VAL A 662 -4.86 26.74 19.03
N ASP A 663 -5.75 27.41 19.77
CA ASP A 663 -5.78 27.39 21.24
C ASP A 663 -6.00 25.97 21.78
N ALA A 664 -6.89 25.19 21.15
CA ALA A 664 -7.15 23.80 21.50
C ALA A 664 -5.93 22.90 21.29
N LEU A 665 -5.25 23.01 20.14
CA LEU A 665 -4.00 22.28 19.88
C LEU A 665 -2.90 22.68 20.87
N ASP A 666 -2.84 23.95 21.27
CA ASP A 666 -1.90 24.42 22.29
C ASP A 666 -2.13 23.78 23.67
N LYS A 667 -3.38 23.47 24.04
CA LYS A 667 -3.71 22.72 25.26
C LYS A 667 -3.35 21.24 25.14
N MET A 668 -3.42 20.67 23.94
CA MET A 668 -3.18 19.25 23.68
C MET A 668 -1.69 18.88 23.45
N LYS A 669 -0.75 19.70 23.94
CA LYS A 669 0.70 19.55 23.67
C LYS A 669 1.34 18.26 24.18
N ARG A 670 0.66 17.52 25.07
CA ARG A 670 1.04 16.14 25.44
C ARG A 670 1.27 15.28 24.20
N TRP A 671 0.44 15.46 23.18
CA TRP A 671 0.53 14.71 21.93
C TRP A 671 1.50 15.38 20.95
N THR A 672 2.48 14.62 20.46
CA THR A 672 3.44 15.08 19.43
C THR A 672 2.73 15.61 18.18
N ARG A 673 1.63 14.95 17.79
CA ARG A 673 0.79 15.38 16.66
C ARG A 673 0.22 16.79 16.82
N ALA A 674 -0.15 17.21 18.03
CA ALA A 674 -0.68 18.55 18.27
C ALA A 674 0.41 19.61 18.06
N ARG A 675 1.62 19.34 18.55
CA ARG A 675 2.80 20.20 18.37
C ARG A 675 3.17 20.33 16.89
N ARG A 676 3.26 19.21 16.16
CA ARG A 676 3.52 19.20 14.70
C ARG A 676 2.39 19.88 13.91
N GLY A 677 1.13 19.65 14.30
CA GLY A 677 -0.04 20.28 13.70
C GLY A 677 -0.03 21.81 13.82
N LEU A 678 0.42 22.36 14.96
CA LEU A 678 0.60 23.82 15.10
C LEU A 678 1.64 24.37 14.12
N LEU A 679 2.75 23.67 13.92
CA LEU A 679 3.78 24.05 12.94
C LEU A 679 3.23 24.01 11.51
N LEU A 680 2.47 22.96 11.16
CA LEU A 680 1.78 22.86 9.87
C LEU A 680 0.91 24.08 9.60
N LEU A 681 0.08 24.45 10.57
CA LEU A 681 -0.87 25.56 10.41
C LEU A 681 -0.14 26.91 10.27
N ARG A 682 0.99 27.10 10.95
CA ARG A 682 1.84 28.29 10.78
C ARG A 682 2.41 28.36 9.38
N GLU A 683 2.92 27.24 8.87
CA GLU A 683 3.49 27.16 7.53
C GLU A 683 2.43 27.38 6.43
N LEU A 684 1.27 26.73 6.55
CA LEU A 684 0.14 26.95 5.63
C LEU A 684 -0.33 28.40 5.65
N ALA A 685 -0.42 29.03 6.83
CA ALA A 685 -0.82 30.43 6.94
C ALA A 685 0.18 31.38 6.27
N ASN A 686 1.48 31.06 6.35
CA ASN A 686 2.53 31.79 5.65
C ASN A 686 2.41 31.65 4.13
N ARG A 687 2.36 30.41 3.63
CA ARG A 687 2.25 30.10 2.19
C ARG A 687 0.99 30.70 1.56
N TRP A 688 -0.14 30.61 2.25
CA TRP A 688 -1.41 31.16 1.78
C TRP A 688 -1.56 32.66 2.04
N LYS A 689 -0.52 33.34 2.56
CA LYS A 689 -0.49 34.78 2.81
C LYS A 689 -1.62 35.26 3.75
N VAL A 690 -1.95 34.45 4.75
CA VAL A 690 -3.00 34.70 5.76
C VAL A 690 -2.46 34.64 7.19
N VAL A 691 -1.18 34.98 7.41
CA VAL A 691 -0.51 34.98 8.73
C VAL A 691 -1.29 35.77 9.79
N SER A 692 -2.03 36.82 9.40
CA SER A 692 -2.90 37.59 10.29
C SER A 692 -4.02 36.76 10.95
N ALA A 693 -4.33 35.58 10.40
CA ALA A 693 -5.30 34.65 10.99
C ALA A 693 -4.78 33.99 12.28
N LEU A 694 -3.46 33.81 12.41
CA LEU A 694 -2.84 33.21 13.58
C LEU A 694 -3.03 34.09 14.83
N PRO A 695 -3.08 33.51 16.05
CA PRO A 695 -2.88 34.25 17.28
C PRO A 695 -1.49 34.89 17.31
N MET A 696 -1.34 36.08 17.93
CA MET A 696 -0.08 36.84 17.98
C MET A 696 1.14 36.01 18.39
N ARG A 697 0.99 35.12 19.38
CA ARG A 697 2.07 34.24 19.88
C ARG A 697 2.61 33.26 18.83
N HIS A 698 1.84 32.99 17.77
CA HIS A 698 2.20 32.09 16.67
C HIS A 698 2.51 32.84 15.36
N SER A 699 2.39 34.17 15.35
CA SER A 699 2.62 35.03 14.17
C SER A 699 4.09 35.37 13.91
N VAL A 700 5.02 34.91 14.77
CA VAL A 700 6.47 35.11 14.57
C VAL A 700 6.94 34.31 13.36
N PRO A 701 7.70 34.91 12.42
CA PRO A 701 8.29 34.21 11.29
C PRO A 701 9.13 33.01 11.76
N LEU A 702 9.01 31.86 11.09
CA LEU A 702 9.96 30.76 11.27
C LEU A 702 11.30 31.24 10.70
N VAL A 703 12.26 31.55 11.56
CA VAL A 703 13.58 32.10 11.15
C VAL A 703 14.39 30.98 10.49
N ALA A 704 14.93 31.23 9.29
CA ALA A 704 15.92 30.35 8.66
C ALA A 704 17.27 30.51 9.38
N PRO A 705 18.03 29.42 9.62
CA PRO A 705 19.26 29.49 10.41
C PRO A 705 20.32 30.36 9.72
N THR A 706 20.72 31.45 10.37
CA THR A 706 21.96 32.18 10.06
C THR A 706 23.15 31.44 10.69
N GLN A 707 24.17 31.18 9.88
CA GLN A 707 25.46 30.61 10.31
C GLN A 707 26.22 31.57 11.25
N GLU A 708 25.89 31.62 12.54
CA GLU A 708 26.80 32.15 13.56
C GLU A 708 26.73 31.30 14.85
N THR A 709 27.90 31.07 15.43
CA THR A 709 28.29 30.11 16.48
C THR A 709 27.43 30.07 17.75
N PRO A 710 27.30 28.90 18.42
CA PRO A 710 26.43 28.70 19.57
C PRO A 710 27.06 29.24 20.87
N GLN A 711 26.27 29.99 21.64
CA GLN A 711 26.44 30.10 23.09
C GLN A 711 25.27 29.39 23.79
N THR A 712 25.66 28.37 24.53
CA THR A 712 24.99 27.49 25.49
C THR A 712 23.72 28.03 26.18
N ASP A 713 22.64 27.27 26.05
CA ASP A 713 21.74 26.89 27.16
C ASP A 713 21.18 25.48 26.88
N ASP A 714 21.51 24.52 27.77
CA ASP A 714 21.08 23.11 27.73
C ASP A 714 19.59 23.00 28.09
N ASN A 715 18.69 22.99 27.09
CA ASN A 715 17.40 22.26 27.08
C ASN A 715 16.48 22.58 25.89
N ASP A 716 16.83 23.52 25.02
CA ASP A 716 16.02 23.79 23.84
C ASP A 716 16.54 22.98 22.64
N LEU A 717 15.64 22.20 22.02
CA LEU A 717 15.89 21.57 20.73
C LEU A 717 16.47 22.61 19.77
N ASP A 718 17.63 22.32 19.18
CA ASP A 718 18.26 23.16 18.16
C ASP A 718 17.37 23.19 16.91
N TRP A 719 16.54 24.22 16.83
CA TRP A 719 15.62 24.45 15.73
C TRP A 719 16.36 24.58 14.39
N GLY A 720 17.62 25.02 14.38
CA GLY A 720 18.41 25.21 13.16
C GLY A 720 18.78 23.88 12.47
N MET A 721 19.02 22.83 13.24
CA MET A 721 19.44 21.53 12.71
C MET A 721 18.29 20.77 12.01
N LEU A 722 17.04 21.01 12.44
CA LEU A 722 15.84 20.48 11.77
C LEU A 722 15.63 21.12 10.38
N PHE A 723 16.16 22.33 10.16
CA PHE A 723 16.03 23.08 8.90
C PHE A 723 17.28 23.01 8.00
N ALA A 724 18.44 22.60 8.51
CA ALA A 724 19.67 22.44 7.70
C ALA A 724 19.56 21.31 6.66
N ASN A 725 18.74 20.28 6.92
CA ASN A 725 18.46 19.21 5.96
C ASN A 725 17.25 19.49 5.04
N LEU A 726 16.73 20.73 5.06
CA LEU A 726 15.75 21.25 4.10
C LEU A 726 16.42 22.16 3.05
N GLU A 727 17.76 22.07 2.89
CA GLU A 727 18.53 22.85 1.92
C GLU A 727 18.33 22.45 0.45
N GLU A 728 17.62 21.36 0.17
CA GLU A 728 16.92 21.29 -1.12
C GLU A 728 15.61 22.06 -0.95
N PRO A 729 15.36 23.11 -1.76
CA PRO A 729 14.04 23.71 -1.78
C PRO A 729 13.07 22.56 -2.04
N LEU A 730 12.21 22.25 -1.07
CA LEU A 730 11.01 21.48 -1.35
C LEU A 730 10.40 22.20 -2.54
N SER A 731 10.54 21.59 -3.72
CA SER A 731 10.03 22.12 -4.97
C SER A 731 8.52 22.17 -4.81
N LEU A 732 8.05 23.27 -4.26
CA LEU A 732 6.65 23.51 -3.92
C LEU A 732 5.91 24.20 -5.05
N ASP A 733 6.63 24.50 -6.14
CA ASP A 733 6.03 24.56 -7.47
C ASP A 733 5.56 23.16 -7.92
N THR A 734 6.05 22.07 -7.31
CA THR A 734 5.64 20.68 -7.60
C THR A 734 4.93 19.93 -6.46
N ILE A 735 4.76 20.53 -5.28
CA ILE A 735 3.69 20.07 -4.37
C ILE A 735 2.40 20.71 -4.85
N ASP A 736 1.87 20.09 -5.89
CA ASP A 736 0.49 20.26 -6.26
C ASP A 736 -0.38 19.87 -5.04
N LEU A 737 -1.15 20.84 -4.50
CA LEU A 737 -2.23 20.55 -3.54
C LEU A 737 -3.34 19.69 -4.16
N SER A 738 -3.20 19.36 -5.45
CA SER A 738 -3.71 18.15 -6.06
C SER A 738 -2.61 17.09 -6.18
N THR A 739 -2.76 15.92 -5.57
CA THR A 739 -2.14 14.75 -6.18
C THR A 739 -2.85 14.41 -7.52
N PRO A 740 -2.16 13.83 -8.52
CA PRO A 740 -2.46 13.86 -9.95
C PRO A 740 -3.66 12.97 -10.33
N THR A 741 -4.57 13.37 -11.22
CA THR A 741 -4.39 13.08 -12.66
C THR A 741 -3.45 14.10 -13.32
N GLY A 742 -2.41 13.59 -13.99
CA GLY A 742 -1.32 14.37 -14.57
C GLY A 742 -1.73 15.18 -15.81
N GLU A 743 -0.95 16.21 -16.10
CA GLU A 743 -1.07 17.11 -17.25
C GLU A 743 -0.82 16.39 -18.57
N TRP A 744 -1.60 16.71 -19.61
CA TRP A 744 -1.07 17.01 -20.95
C TRP A 744 -1.97 18.06 -21.65
N VAL A 745 -1.32 19.04 -22.26
CA VAL A 745 -1.84 20.24 -22.92
C VAL A 745 -2.56 19.91 -24.23
N PHE A 746 -3.74 20.51 -24.49
CA PHE A 746 -4.20 20.78 -25.86
C PHE A 746 -4.93 22.13 -25.97
N HIS A 747 -4.59 22.84 -27.05
CA HIS A 747 -5.13 24.13 -27.49
C HIS A 747 -6.60 24.04 -27.98
N GLU A 748 -7.32 25.14 -27.79
CA GLU A 748 -8.74 25.39 -28.06
C GLU A 748 -9.16 25.40 -29.55
N GLY A 749 -10.46 25.11 -29.74
CA GLY A 749 -11.34 25.63 -30.81
C GLY A 749 -11.94 24.54 -31.72
N ASP A 750 -13.22 24.49 -32.08
CA ASP A 750 -14.41 25.26 -31.70
C ASP A 750 -15.67 24.53 -32.27
N GLU A 751 -16.81 24.70 -31.58
CA GLU A 751 -18.22 24.66 -32.01
C GLU A 751 -18.78 23.61 -33.02
N SER A 752 -19.85 22.89 -32.63
CA SER A 752 -21.25 23.30 -32.92
C SER A 752 -22.33 22.19 -32.81
N ASN A 753 -23.44 22.56 -32.14
CA ASN A 753 -24.86 22.16 -32.36
C ASN A 753 -25.36 20.75 -31.99
N LEU A 754 -26.59 20.52 -31.49
CA LEU A 754 -27.71 21.28 -30.88
C LEU A 754 -28.78 20.20 -30.53
N PHE A 755 -29.33 20.24 -29.30
CA PHE A 755 -30.69 19.88 -28.81
C PHE A 755 -31.62 18.86 -29.51
N VAL A 756 -32.38 18.09 -28.70
CA VAL A 756 -33.86 18.24 -28.47
C VAL A 756 -34.42 17.04 -27.65
N PHE A 757 -35.07 17.35 -26.52
CA PHE A 757 -36.06 16.56 -25.74
C PHE A 757 -37.50 16.95 -26.22
N PRO A 758 -38.66 16.37 -25.80
CA PRO A 758 -39.03 15.28 -24.87
C PRO A 758 -40.22 14.43 -25.48
N PRO A 759 -41.31 13.99 -24.79
CA PRO A 759 -41.60 13.65 -23.38
C PRO A 759 -42.33 12.29 -23.13
N GLY A 760 -42.27 11.82 -21.88
CA GLY A 760 -43.44 11.37 -21.11
C GLY A 760 -44.07 9.98 -21.36
N GLY A 761 -44.24 9.21 -20.28
CA GLY A 761 -45.37 8.28 -20.14
C GLY A 761 -45.06 6.95 -19.46
N SER A 762 -45.70 6.79 -18.28
CA SER A 762 -45.91 5.60 -17.44
C SER A 762 -44.79 5.17 -16.51
#